data_AF-A0AAD7R1Y5-F1
#
_entry.id   AF-A0AAD7R1Y5-F1
#
_cell.length_a   1.000
_cell.length_b   1.000
_cell.length_c   1.000
_cell.angle_alpha   90.00
_cell.angle_beta   90.00
_cell.angle_gamma   90.00
#
_symmetry.space_group_name_H-M   'P 1'
#
loop_
_entity.id
_entity.type
_entity.pdbx_description
1 polymer ?
#
loop_
_entity_poly.entity_id
_entity_poly.type
_entity_poly.pdbx_seq_one_letter_code
_entity_poly.pdbx_strand_id
1 'polypeptide(L)'
;MAAMGDPEEKASTHSYMVDGKHFVDKNQVQLKERVKLVKPILDRLLEKDILVPEMYDTIEVEKTSYNQMRCLLHKVIFPGSNKVKDEFCRILEEKERNLMRELRGLKYNQVSLQESAESGETPGARKLVQVQNKVNVKEKVEWTLQGHAKLEKEGNKTSLNSFYTEIYIAKGGNAGVNKEHEVRHIETASRTQNTQDTPINYNDIFKPLPGQEKPIRIVLTKGSAGIGKTISVHKFCLDWAEGKANQDIDFVLLLPFRELNFIKDDQYSLRRLIDYFHPEMEGFDFENYKVLVIFDGLDESRLPLEFDSKKLCVGTESTSVGTLLVNLIKRNLLPSALIWITSRPAASSQIHRDWIDQVTEVRGFKDPQKEEYFRKRIGDQNLAGRIISHVKSSRSLYIMCHIPIFCWLAATVLETMLGEADSGDLPTTLTHMYTCFILTLTTVFSQKYATDSGREEAQALSEAGREFILKLGELAFQQLETGNLIFYEDDLKKLDIDVSAASVQSGVCTEIFKVDLISKACRGRVFSFIHLSVQEYMAALYVFYSFSTNNTNLLDQRRMRLFKPTLFDLHKEAVNQALQSQTGHLDLFLRFLLGLSLDSNQSRLKGLLPQTRSGSQSTVKTVQYIKEKISKGLSSEKSINLFHCLNELNDTSLVKEIQNYLSS
;
A
#
# COMPACT_ATOMS: atom_id res chain seq x y z
N MET A 1 -68.83 1.68 -5.55
CA MET A 1 -68.41 3.08 -5.77
C MET A 1 -67.41 3.44 -4.68
N ALA A 2 -66.26 3.99 -5.07
CA ALA A 2 -65.18 4.55 -4.25
C ALA A 2 -64.52 3.61 -3.21
N ALA A 3 -63.39 3.02 -3.60
CA ALA A 3 -62.35 2.59 -2.66
C ALA A 3 -61.31 3.71 -2.58
N MET A 4 -61.08 4.24 -1.37
CA MET A 4 -60.01 5.17 -1.03
C MET A 4 -58.67 4.44 -1.16
N GLY A 5 -57.78 4.95 -2.01
CA GLY A 5 -56.38 4.54 -2.08
C GLY A 5 -55.51 5.60 -1.43
N ASP A 6 -54.61 5.17 -0.55
CA ASP A 6 -53.49 5.95 -0.02
C ASP A 6 -52.61 6.49 -1.16
N PRO A 7 -52.06 7.72 -1.06
CA PRO A 7 -51.06 8.20 -1.99
C PRO A 7 -49.68 7.68 -1.57
N GLU A 8 -49.15 6.74 -2.35
CA GLU A 8 -47.72 6.43 -2.35
C GLU A 8 -46.91 7.67 -2.75
N GLU A 9 -46.09 8.11 -1.81
CA GLU A 9 -45.09 9.16 -1.96
C GLU A 9 -43.96 8.69 -2.91
N LYS A 10 -44.11 8.96 -4.20
CA LYS A 10 -43.03 8.80 -5.19
C LYS A 10 -41.97 9.87 -4.94
N ALA A 11 -40.91 9.50 -4.22
CA ALA A 11 -39.65 10.22 -4.20
C ALA A 11 -39.04 10.27 -5.61
N SER A 12 -39.23 11.38 -6.32
CA SER A 12 -38.58 11.66 -7.59
C SER A 12 -37.11 12.01 -7.36
N THR A 13 -36.20 11.07 -7.65
CA THR A 13 -34.78 11.34 -7.88
C THR A 13 -34.62 12.23 -9.11
N HIS A 14 -34.59 13.56 -8.91
CA HIS A 14 -34.06 14.49 -9.93
C HIS A 14 -32.54 14.39 -9.97
N SER A 15 -32.05 13.53 -10.86
CA SER A 15 -30.70 13.60 -11.40
C SER A 15 -30.55 14.94 -12.13
N TYR A 16 -29.71 15.85 -11.61
CA TYR A 16 -29.29 17.05 -12.33
C TYR A 16 -28.37 16.65 -13.51
N MET A 17 -28.96 16.11 -14.59
CA MET A 17 -28.28 15.98 -15.86
C MET A 17 -28.08 17.39 -16.44
N VAL A 18 -26.82 17.82 -16.51
CA VAL A 18 -26.45 19.02 -17.25
C VAL A 18 -26.71 18.79 -18.73
N ASP A 19 -27.49 19.67 -19.36
CA ASP A 19 -27.77 19.72 -20.81
C ASP A 19 -26.48 19.55 -21.64
N GLY A 20 -26.41 18.49 -22.44
CA GLY A 20 -25.26 18.16 -23.28
C GLY A 20 -25.00 19.21 -24.34
N LYS A 21 -26.04 19.94 -24.78
CA LYS A 21 -25.86 21.10 -25.67
C LYS A 21 -24.97 22.15 -25.01
N HIS A 22 -25.34 22.60 -23.82
CA HIS A 22 -24.59 23.60 -23.06
C HIS A 22 -23.16 23.12 -22.74
N PHE A 23 -22.97 21.83 -22.47
CA PHE A 23 -21.64 21.29 -22.18
C PHE A 23 -20.70 21.32 -23.39
N VAL A 24 -21.15 20.82 -24.55
CA VAL A 24 -20.31 20.71 -25.75
C VAL A 24 -19.95 22.08 -26.29
N ASP A 25 -20.92 23.00 -26.32
CA ASP A 25 -20.72 24.36 -26.84
C ASP A 25 -19.74 25.15 -25.95
N LYS A 26 -19.80 24.97 -24.61
CA LYS A 26 -18.89 25.63 -23.66
C LYS A 26 -17.47 25.08 -23.66
N ASN A 27 -17.29 23.77 -23.87
CA ASN A 27 -16.00 23.10 -23.70
C ASN A 27 -15.30 22.78 -25.03
N GLN A 28 -15.74 23.37 -26.15
CA GLN A 28 -15.22 23.09 -27.49
C GLN A 28 -13.68 23.15 -27.59
N VAL A 29 -13.05 24.16 -27.00
CA VAL A 29 -11.59 24.33 -27.02
C VAL A 29 -10.91 23.17 -26.30
N GLN A 30 -11.39 22.87 -25.09
CA GLN A 30 -10.79 21.83 -24.24
C GLN A 30 -11.02 20.42 -24.78
N LEU A 31 -12.18 20.19 -25.40
CA LEU A 31 -12.45 18.93 -26.09
C LEU A 31 -11.48 18.72 -27.26
N LYS A 32 -11.18 19.74 -28.07
CA LYS A 32 -10.20 19.63 -29.17
C LYS A 32 -8.77 19.38 -28.69
N GLU A 33 -8.35 20.08 -27.64
CA GLU A 33 -6.96 20.05 -27.17
C GLU A 33 -6.64 18.82 -26.32
N ARG A 34 -7.61 18.35 -25.54
CA ARG A 34 -7.38 17.38 -24.45
C ARG A 34 -7.81 15.96 -24.77
N VAL A 35 -8.72 15.74 -25.72
CA VAL A 35 -9.06 14.39 -26.20
C VAL A 35 -7.91 13.89 -27.07
N LYS A 36 -7.23 12.82 -26.63
CA LYS A 36 -6.06 12.26 -27.34
C LYS A 36 -6.41 11.03 -28.18
N LEU A 37 -7.45 10.29 -27.81
CA LEU A 37 -7.92 9.10 -28.52
C LEU A 37 -9.31 9.35 -29.09
N VAL A 38 -9.38 9.80 -30.34
CA VAL A 38 -10.67 10.13 -30.99
C VAL A 38 -11.33 8.89 -31.60
N LYS A 39 -10.55 7.90 -32.03
CA LYS A 39 -11.06 6.67 -32.68
C LYS A 39 -12.11 5.90 -31.84
N PRO A 40 -11.91 5.62 -30.54
CA PRO A 40 -12.92 4.96 -29.72
C PRO A 40 -14.23 5.75 -29.56
N ILE A 41 -14.19 7.07 -29.76
CA ILE A 41 -15.37 7.94 -29.74
C ILE A 41 -16.10 7.84 -31.10
N LEU A 42 -15.35 7.83 -32.21
CA LEU A 42 -15.91 7.64 -33.55
C LEU A 42 -16.59 6.28 -33.69
N ASP A 43 -15.97 5.20 -33.20
CA ASP A 43 -16.52 3.84 -33.24
C ASP A 43 -17.90 3.79 -32.56
N ARG A 44 -18.02 4.42 -31.37
CA ARG A 44 -19.28 4.48 -30.62
C ARG A 44 -20.34 5.38 -31.25
N LEU A 45 -19.93 6.42 -31.97
CA LEU A 45 -20.86 7.27 -32.72
C LEU A 45 -21.37 6.57 -33.98
N LEU A 46 -20.54 5.76 -34.62
CA LEU A 46 -20.92 4.90 -35.75
C LEU A 46 -21.86 3.78 -35.31
N GLU A 47 -21.57 3.09 -34.20
CA GLU A 47 -22.44 2.07 -33.59
C GLU A 47 -23.84 2.58 -33.21
N LYS A 48 -23.97 3.89 -32.99
CA LYS A 48 -25.22 4.54 -32.57
C LYS A 48 -25.94 5.26 -33.72
N ASP A 49 -25.51 5.05 -34.96
CA ASP A 49 -26.05 5.70 -36.17
C ASP A 49 -26.02 7.24 -36.12
N ILE A 50 -25.12 7.82 -35.31
CA ILE A 50 -24.93 9.29 -35.20
C ILE A 50 -23.94 9.78 -36.25
N LEU A 51 -23.01 8.91 -36.66
CA LEU A 51 -21.98 9.18 -37.65
C LEU A 51 -22.18 8.22 -38.84
N VAL A 52 -22.17 8.74 -40.06
CA VAL A 52 -22.23 7.89 -41.27
C VAL A 52 -20.82 7.41 -41.67
N PRO A 53 -20.67 6.21 -42.28
CA PRO A 53 -19.37 5.64 -42.63
C PRO A 53 -18.47 6.59 -43.45
N GLU A 54 -19.03 7.35 -44.40
CA GLU A 54 -18.27 8.28 -45.23
C GLU A 54 -17.66 9.44 -44.42
N MET A 55 -18.35 9.85 -43.35
CA MET A 55 -17.86 10.88 -42.43
C MET A 55 -16.85 10.32 -41.43
N TYR A 56 -16.98 9.05 -41.05
CA TYR A 56 -16.00 8.35 -40.23
C TYR A 56 -14.64 8.32 -40.94
N ASP A 57 -14.59 7.87 -42.19
CA ASP A 57 -13.36 7.81 -42.98
C ASP A 57 -12.75 9.21 -43.18
N THR A 58 -13.60 10.21 -43.43
CA THR A 58 -13.16 11.61 -43.59
C THR A 58 -12.49 12.16 -42.32
N ILE A 59 -12.98 11.79 -41.13
CA ILE A 59 -12.41 12.24 -39.86
C ILE A 59 -11.16 11.43 -39.54
N GLU A 60 -11.15 10.12 -39.78
CA GLU A 60 -10.02 9.23 -39.45
C GLU A 60 -8.74 9.59 -40.22
N VAL A 61 -8.86 10.03 -41.47
CA VAL A 61 -7.74 10.42 -42.35
C VAL A 61 -6.96 11.66 -41.83
N GLU A 62 -7.52 12.41 -40.87
CA GLU A 62 -6.84 13.57 -40.28
C GLU A 62 -5.61 13.17 -39.45
N LYS A 63 -4.47 13.85 -39.69
CA LYS A 63 -3.15 13.46 -39.17
C LYS A 63 -2.97 13.59 -37.65
N THR A 64 -3.85 14.30 -36.95
CA THR A 64 -3.71 14.56 -35.50
C THR A 64 -5.04 14.43 -34.78
N SER A 65 -5.01 13.96 -33.53
CA SER A 65 -6.21 13.87 -32.68
C SER A 65 -6.92 15.22 -32.52
N TYR A 66 -6.17 16.34 -32.54
CA TYR A 66 -6.73 17.68 -32.53
C TYR A 66 -7.59 17.96 -33.79
N ASN A 67 -7.06 17.62 -34.97
CA ASN A 67 -7.79 17.82 -36.23
C ASN A 67 -8.96 16.85 -36.37
N GLN A 68 -8.81 15.60 -35.93
CA GLN A 68 -9.88 14.61 -35.86
C GLN A 68 -11.03 15.11 -35.00
N MET A 69 -10.73 15.57 -33.78
CA MET A 69 -11.74 16.09 -32.86
C MET A 69 -12.36 17.41 -33.35
N ARG A 70 -11.56 18.28 -33.99
CA ARG A 70 -12.06 19.52 -34.61
C ARG A 70 -13.05 19.21 -35.74
N CYS A 71 -12.73 18.26 -36.62
CA CYS A 71 -13.60 17.82 -37.70
C CYS A 71 -14.88 17.16 -37.17
N LEU A 72 -14.75 16.27 -36.18
CA LEU A 72 -15.90 15.63 -35.52
C LEU A 72 -16.87 16.66 -34.93
N LEU A 73 -16.35 17.60 -34.14
CA LEU A 73 -17.17 18.63 -33.52
C LEU A 73 -17.86 19.52 -34.56
N HIS A 74 -17.15 19.98 -35.60
CA HIS A 74 -17.69 20.93 -36.58
C HIS A 74 -18.62 20.30 -37.61
N LYS A 75 -18.38 19.06 -38.04
CA LYS A 75 -19.15 18.42 -39.10
C LYS A 75 -20.32 17.59 -38.58
N VAL A 76 -20.24 17.08 -37.34
CA VAL A 76 -21.20 16.10 -36.81
C VAL A 76 -21.91 16.64 -35.57
N ILE A 77 -21.14 17.09 -34.56
CA ILE A 77 -21.73 17.38 -33.25
C ILE A 77 -22.40 18.77 -33.19
N PHE A 78 -21.80 19.82 -33.75
CA PHE A 78 -22.42 21.16 -33.77
C PHE A 78 -23.64 21.29 -34.69
N PRO A 79 -23.64 20.71 -35.91
CA PRO A 79 -24.83 20.69 -36.75
C PRO A 79 -25.93 19.72 -36.26
N GLY A 80 -25.57 18.78 -35.38
CA GLY A 80 -26.48 17.78 -34.81
C GLY A 80 -27.50 18.35 -33.83
N SER A 81 -28.58 17.59 -33.61
CA SER A 81 -29.64 17.95 -32.64
C SER A 81 -29.13 17.90 -31.19
N ASN A 82 -29.88 18.48 -30.24
CA ASN A 82 -29.52 18.38 -28.81
C ASN A 82 -29.35 16.92 -28.34
N LYS A 83 -30.14 15.98 -28.90
CA LYS A 83 -30.00 14.54 -28.63
C LYS A 83 -28.64 13.99 -29.05
N VAL A 84 -28.09 14.48 -30.17
CA VAL A 84 -26.75 14.09 -30.66
C VAL A 84 -25.67 14.61 -29.69
N LYS A 85 -25.82 15.84 -29.19
CA LYS A 85 -24.89 16.42 -28.21
C LYS A 85 -24.96 15.73 -26.85
N ASP A 86 -26.15 15.34 -26.39
CA ASP A 86 -26.34 14.57 -25.16
C ASP A 86 -25.71 13.17 -25.27
N GLU A 87 -25.91 12.49 -26.39
CA GLU A 87 -25.34 11.16 -26.60
C GLU A 87 -23.82 11.23 -26.77
N PHE A 88 -23.30 12.26 -27.42
CA PHE A 88 -21.87 12.53 -27.47
C PHE A 88 -21.28 12.76 -26.06
N CYS A 89 -21.96 13.50 -25.19
CA CYS A 89 -21.56 13.63 -23.79
C CYS A 89 -21.53 12.29 -23.05
N ARG A 90 -22.50 11.40 -23.28
CA ARG A 90 -22.49 10.05 -22.69
C ARG A 90 -21.32 9.21 -23.18
N ILE A 91 -21.00 9.29 -24.46
CA ILE A 91 -19.84 8.58 -25.03
C ILE A 91 -18.54 9.11 -24.43
N LEU A 92 -18.40 10.43 -24.25
CA LEU A 92 -17.27 11.02 -23.55
C LEU A 92 -17.23 10.60 -22.07
N GLU A 93 -18.38 10.45 -21.40
CA GLU A 93 -18.43 9.89 -20.04
C GLU A 93 -18.03 8.43 -19.98
N GLU A 94 -18.16 7.68 -21.06
CA GLU A 94 -17.72 6.30 -21.10
C GLU A 94 -16.20 6.21 -21.36
N LYS A 95 -15.73 6.94 -22.38
CA LYS A 95 -14.37 6.81 -22.95
C LYS A 95 -13.35 7.78 -22.37
N GLU A 96 -13.80 8.94 -21.89
CA GLU A 96 -12.98 10.05 -21.39
C GLU A 96 -13.45 10.48 -19.97
N ARG A 97 -13.74 9.49 -19.10
CA ARG A 97 -14.29 9.67 -17.73
C ARG A 97 -13.59 10.76 -16.92
N ASN A 98 -12.26 10.77 -16.96
CA ASN A 98 -11.46 11.70 -16.15
C ASN A 98 -11.56 13.12 -16.70
N LEU A 99 -11.46 13.30 -18.03
CA LEU A 99 -11.63 14.59 -18.69
C LEU A 99 -13.04 15.13 -18.47
N MET A 100 -14.07 14.28 -18.56
CA MET A 100 -15.46 14.68 -18.30
C MET A 100 -15.65 15.12 -16.85
N ARG A 101 -15.02 14.43 -15.89
CA ARG A 101 -15.08 14.81 -14.48
C ARG A 101 -14.39 16.14 -14.22
N GLU A 102 -13.29 16.44 -14.90
CA GLU A 102 -12.59 17.72 -14.81
C GLU A 102 -13.38 18.86 -15.47
N LEU A 103 -13.86 18.68 -16.70
CA LEU A 103 -14.65 19.69 -17.42
C LEU A 103 -16.00 19.96 -16.75
N ARG A 104 -16.59 18.95 -16.08
CA ARG A 104 -17.77 19.13 -15.23
C ARG A 104 -17.42 19.72 -13.86
N GLY A 105 -16.25 19.40 -13.30
CA GLY A 105 -15.70 19.97 -12.05
C GLY A 105 -15.37 21.46 -12.15
N LEU A 106 -15.08 21.98 -13.36
CA LEU A 106 -14.99 23.41 -13.64
C LEU A 106 -16.31 24.18 -13.37
N LYS A 107 -17.44 23.51 -13.10
CA LYS A 107 -18.69 24.17 -12.69
C LYS A 107 -18.64 24.79 -11.29
N TYR A 108 -17.81 24.31 -10.36
CA TYR A 108 -17.70 24.98 -9.06
C TYR A 108 -16.96 26.32 -9.15
N ASN A 109 -16.18 26.53 -10.23
CA ASN A 109 -15.32 27.71 -10.39
C ASN A 109 -15.90 28.81 -11.29
N GLN A 110 -17.10 28.68 -11.86
CA GLN A 110 -17.67 29.77 -12.69
C GLN A 110 -19.10 30.17 -12.37
N VAL A 111 -19.93 29.30 -11.76
CA VAL A 111 -21.30 29.69 -11.38
C VAL A 111 -21.29 30.59 -10.13
N SER A 112 -20.23 30.56 -9.34
CA SER A 112 -20.00 31.42 -8.16
C SER A 112 -19.27 32.74 -8.46
N LEU A 113 -18.78 32.94 -9.70
CA LEU A 113 -17.99 34.13 -10.07
C LEU A 113 -18.81 35.30 -10.64
N GLN A 114 -20.14 35.22 -10.67
CA GLN A 114 -20.98 36.32 -11.18
C GLN A 114 -21.88 37.01 -10.13
N GLU A 115 -21.89 36.58 -8.87
CA GLU A 115 -22.70 37.24 -7.82
C GLU A 115 -21.88 37.83 -6.65
N SER A 116 -20.56 37.96 -6.77
CA SER A 116 -19.76 38.53 -5.66
C SER A 116 -18.52 39.31 -6.12
N ALA A 117 -18.63 40.00 -7.25
CA ALA A 117 -17.65 41.00 -7.64
C ALA A 117 -18.08 42.38 -7.14
N GLU A 118 -18.14 42.56 -5.82
CA GLU A 118 -18.13 43.89 -5.21
C GLU A 118 -17.70 43.78 -3.73
N SER A 119 -16.62 44.48 -3.40
CA SER A 119 -15.97 44.66 -2.08
C SER A 119 -15.03 43.55 -1.56
N GLY A 120 -13.87 43.99 -1.07
CA GLY A 120 -12.68 43.20 -0.77
C GLY A 120 -12.81 42.17 0.35
N GLU A 121 -11.94 41.16 0.26
CA GLU A 121 -11.70 40.06 1.21
C GLU A 121 -12.96 39.40 1.79
N THR A 122 -13.58 38.51 1.00
CA THR A 122 -14.82 37.82 1.39
C THR A 122 -14.58 36.52 2.17
N PRO A 123 -15.19 36.35 3.36
CA PRO A 123 -15.24 35.09 4.13
C PRO A 123 -15.77 33.86 3.34
N GLY A 124 -16.40 34.07 2.18
CA GLY A 124 -16.89 33.04 1.28
C GLY A 124 -15.79 32.26 0.56
N ALA A 125 -14.72 32.94 0.12
CA ALA A 125 -13.58 32.29 -0.55
C ALA A 125 -12.84 31.35 0.41
N ARG A 126 -12.67 31.75 1.68
CA ARG A 126 -12.07 30.93 2.75
C ARG A 126 -12.81 29.61 2.92
N LYS A 127 -14.13 29.66 3.14
CA LYS A 127 -14.94 28.46 3.38
C LYS A 127 -14.91 27.53 2.18
N LEU A 128 -14.86 28.08 0.97
CA LEU A 128 -14.77 27.30 -0.26
C LEU A 128 -13.47 26.50 -0.34
N VAL A 129 -12.31 27.12 -0.09
CA VAL A 129 -11.01 26.43 -0.11
C VAL A 129 -10.92 25.36 0.97
N GLN A 130 -11.44 25.64 2.17
CA GLN A 130 -11.49 24.64 3.27
C GLN A 130 -12.36 23.42 2.90
N VAL A 131 -13.55 23.65 2.34
CA VAL A 131 -14.43 22.57 1.88
C VAL A 131 -13.75 21.76 0.76
N GLN A 132 -13.07 22.44 -0.18
CA GLN A 132 -12.38 21.77 -1.27
C GLN A 132 -11.18 20.94 -0.79
N ASN A 133 -10.42 21.43 0.21
CA ASN A 133 -9.35 20.66 0.84
C ASN A 133 -9.90 19.40 1.52
N LYS A 134 -11.01 19.49 2.27
CA LYS A 134 -11.68 18.32 2.86
C LYS A 134 -12.10 17.31 1.81
N VAL A 135 -12.73 17.75 0.71
CA VAL A 135 -13.15 16.86 -0.39
C VAL A 135 -11.94 16.18 -1.03
N ASN A 136 -10.88 16.91 -1.37
CA ASN A 136 -9.72 16.35 -2.05
C ASN A 136 -8.92 15.40 -1.15
N VAL A 137 -8.75 15.73 0.14
CA VAL A 137 -8.12 14.84 1.13
C VAL A 137 -8.95 13.57 1.28
N LYS A 138 -10.27 13.68 1.39
CA LYS A 138 -11.17 12.52 1.46
C LYS A 138 -11.05 11.65 0.21
N GLU A 139 -11.14 12.23 -0.98
CA GLU A 139 -11.00 11.50 -2.24
C GLU A 139 -9.63 10.82 -2.36
N LYS A 140 -8.55 11.51 -1.98
CA LYS A 140 -7.19 10.94 -2.01
C LYS A 140 -7.08 9.74 -1.08
N VAL A 141 -7.55 9.88 0.15
CA VAL A 141 -7.54 8.82 1.17
C VAL A 141 -8.42 7.64 0.76
N GLU A 142 -9.65 7.90 0.33
CA GLU A 142 -10.56 6.87 -0.16
C GLU A 142 -10.00 6.15 -1.39
N TRP A 143 -9.35 6.87 -2.31
CA TRP A 143 -8.70 6.25 -3.46
C TRP A 143 -7.55 5.34 -3.05
N THR A 144 -6.66 5.78 -2.16
CA THR A 144 -5.57 4.93 -1.66
C THR A 144 -6.13 3.71 -0.93
N LEU A 145 -7.17 3.89 -0.12
CA LEU A 145 -7.82 2.77 0.59
C LEU A 145 -8.63 1.85 -0.34
N GLN A 146 -9.22 2.36 -1.42
CA GLN A 146 -9.90 1.57 -2.45
C GLN A 146 -8.91 0.87 -3.37
N GLY A 147 -7.71 1.41 -3.59
CA GLY A 147 -6.59 0.66 -4.15
C GLY A 147 -6.26 -0.58 -3.32
N HIS A 148 -6.39 -0.47 -1.99
CA HIS A 148 -6.30 -1.59 -1.05
C HIS A 148 -7.60 -2.42 -0.94
N ALA A 149 -8.79 -1.88 -1.30
CA ALA A 149 -10.10 -2.54 -1.13
C ALA A 149 -10.77 -3.01 -2.44
N LYS A 150 -10.17 -2.78 -3.62
CA LYS A 150 -10.52 -3.45 -4.90
C LYS A 150 -10.37 -4.99 -4.84
N LEU A 151 -9.91 -5.48 -3.70
CA LEU A 151 -9.95 -6.85 -3.21
C LEU A 151 -11.37 -7.38 -2.96
N GLU A 152 -12.40 -6.52 -3.00
CA GLU A 152 -13.79 -6.94 -2.87
C GLU A 152 -14.47 -6.97 -4.25
N LYS A 153 -15.15 -8.09 -4.52
CA LYS A 153 -15.89 -8.39 -5.75
C LYS A 153 -16.68 -7.17 -6.23
N GLU A 154 -16.65 -6.94 -7.55
CA GLU A 154 -17.40 -5.89 -8.24
C GLU A 154 -18.82 -5.77 -7.69
N GLY A 155 -19.16 -4.64 -7.04
CA GLY A 155 -20.55 -4.32 -6.74
C GLY A 155 -20.84 -3.39 -5.56
N ASN A 156 -20.03 -3.39 -4.49
CA ASN A 156 -20.33 -2.56 -3.31
C ASN A 156 -19.16 -1.65 -2.94
N LYS A 157 -19.42 -0.34 -2.85
CA LYS A 157 -18.50 0.63 -2.21
C LYS A 157 -18.55 0.38 -0.70
N THR A 158 -17.78 -0.57 -0.21
CA THR A 158 -17.72 -0.88 1.21
C THR A 158 -16.97 0.25 1.92
N SER A 159 -17.64 0.99 2.81
CA SER A 159 -17.05 2.12 3.55
C SER A 159 -15.87 1.65 4.41
N LEU A 160 -14.79 2.44 4.52
CA LEU A 160 -13.64 2.16 5.41
C LEU A 160 -14.07 1.72 6.81
N ASN A 161 -15.14 2.30 7.34
CA ASN A 161 -15.64 2.01 8.68
C ASN A 161 -16.13 0.56 8.85
N SER A 162 -16.48 -0.13 7.76
CA SER A 162 -17.00 -1.51 7.81
C SER A 162 -15.90 -2.54 8.06
N PHE A 163 -14.69 -2.33 7.52
CA PHE A 163 -13.56 -3.25 7.67
C PHE A 163 -12.45 -2.71 8.59
N TYR A 164 -12.49 -1.43 8.96
CA TYR A 164 -11.56 -0.87 9.93
C TYR A 164 -11.75 -1.50 11.31
N THR A 165 -10.65 -2.02 11.84
CA THR A 165 -10.51 -2.45 13.23
C THR A 165 -9.59 -1.44 13.90
N GLU A 166 -10.01 -0.90 15.04
CA GLU A 166 -9.22 0.11 15.75
C GLU A 166 -7.85 -0.44 16.12
N ILE A 167 -6.80 0.36 15.90
CA ILE A 167 -5.43 -0.03 16.19
C ILE A 167 -5.02 0.60 17.51
N TYR A 168 -4.33 -0.16 18.36
CA TYR A 168 -3.83 0.36 19.63
C TYR A 168 -2.64 1.29 19.40
N ILE A 169 -2.76 2.55 19.83
CA ILE A 169 -1.68 3.54 19.84
C ILE A 169 -1.41 3.92 21.30
N ALA A 170 -0.13 3.98 21.65
CA ALA A 170 0.31 4.36 22.98
C ALA A 170 1.32 5.51 22.91
N LYS A 171 1.53 6.20 24.04
CA LYS A 171 2.65 7.11 24.21
C LYS A 171 3.96 6.33 24.01
N GLY A 172 4.80 6.79 23.09
CA GLY A 172 6.11 6.18 22.84
C GLY A 172 7.06 6.44 24.00
N GLY A 173 7.79 5.41 24.41
CA GLY A 173 8.82 5.52 25.45
C GLY A 173 10.04 6.31 24.98
N ASN A 174 10.86 6.77 25.94
CA ASN A 174 12.17 7.40 25.70
C ASN A 174 13.25 6.43 25.19
N ALA A 175 12.90 5.16 24.96
CA ALA A 175 13.82 4.16 24.46
C ALA A 175 14.34 4.59 23.08
N GLY A 176 15.65 4.41 22.86
CA GLY A 176 16.36 4.92 21.69
C GLY A 176 15.84 4.41 20.35
N VAL A 177 16.57 4.73 19.29
CA VAL A 177 16.28 4.26 17.93
C VAL A 177 16.42 2.74 17.91
N ASN A 178 15.30 2.01 17.96
CA ASN A 178 15.34 0.57 17.76
C ASN A 178 15.53 0.32 16.25
N LYS A 179 16.64 -0.35 15.91
CA LYS A 179 17.02 -0.70 14.53
C LYS A 179 16.70 -2.16 14.20
N GLU A 180 16.05 -2.88 15.11
CA GLU A 180 15.74 -4.29 14.93
C GLU A 180 14.68 -4.53 13.86
N HIS A 181 14.69 -5.75 13.34
CA HIS A 181 13.71 -6.24 12.40
C HIS A 181 12.34 -6.36 13.07
N GLU A 182 11.29 -6.22 12.26
CA GLU A 182 9.90 -6.09 12.74
C GLU A 182 9.43 -7.31 13.51
N VAL A 183 9.91 -8.48 13.11
CA VAL A 183 9.57 -9.72 13.79
C VAL A 183 10.12 -9.75 15.21
N ARG A 184 11.34 -9.24 15.45
CA ARG A 184 11.89 -9.13 16.81
C ARG A 184 11.08 -8.15 17.64
N HIS A 185 10.64 -7.05 17.04
CA HIS A 185 9.74 -6.09 17.68
C HIS A 185 8.41 -6.71 18.11
N ILE A 186 7.75 -7.47 17.23
CA ILE A 186 6.48 -8.16 17.53
C ILE A 186 6.69 -9.22 18.63
N GLU A 187 7.74 -10.02 18.51
CA GLU A 187 8.07 -11.07 19.47
C GLU A 187 8.35 -10.48 20.86
N THR A 188 9.04 -9.34 20.93
CA THR A 188 9.29 -8.60 22.17
C THR A 188 8.02 -7.96 22.73
N ALA A 189 7.20 -7.33 21.87
CA ALA A 189 5.91 -6.76 22.26
C ALA A 189 4.96 -7.82 22.84
N SER A 190 4.93 -9.02 22.24
CA SER A 190 4.12 -10.14 22.74
C SER A 190 4.50 -10.59 24.17
N ARG A 191 5.75 -10.37 24.59
CA ARG A 191 6.24 -10.69 25.94
C ARG A 191 5.99 -9.59 26.95
N THR A 192 5.85 -8.36 26.47
CA THR A 192 5.78 -7.15 27.30
C THR A 192 4.37 -6.58 27.42
N GLN A 193 3.33 -7.34 27.04
CA GLN A 193 1.91 -6.95 27.09
C GLN A 193 1.40 -6.45 28.46
N ASN A 194 2.20 -6.58 29.53
CA ASN A 194 1.89 -6.13 30.90
C ASN A 194 2.47 -4.74 31.27
N THR A 195 3.07 -3.97 30.36
CA THR A 195 3.50 -2.59 30.69
C THR A 195 2.32 -1.63 30.79
N GLN A 196 2.35 -0.72 31.78
CA GLN A 196 1.40 0.39 31.94
C GLN A 196 1.58 1.43 30.81
N ASP A 197 1.22 1.06 29.59
CA ASP A 197 1.22 1.97 28.45
C ASP A 197 0.10 3.00 28.62
N THR A 198 0.38 4.28 28.35
CA THR A 198 -0.65 5.32 28.29
C THR A 198 -1.29 5.28 26.89
N PRO A 199 -2.55 4.82 26.74
CA PRO A 199 -3.22 4.80 25.45
C PRO A 199 -3.44 6.23 24.93
N ILE A 200 -3.30 6.41 23.63
CA ILE A 200 -3.57 7.67 22.94
C ILE A 200 -4.50 7.36 21.76
N ASN A 201 -5.65 8.02 21.69
CA ASN A 201 -6.49 7.94 20.50
C ASN A 201 -5.82 8.72 19.35
N TYR A 202 -5.89 8.21 18.11
CA TYR A 202 -5.29 8.90 16.96
C TYR A 202 -5.85 10.31 16.74
N ASN A 203 -7.10 10.58 17.13
CA ASN A 203 -7.69 11.92 17.07
C ASN A 203 -7.15 12.87 18.15
N ASP A 204 -6.50 12.35 19.19
CA ASP A 204 -6.02 13.13 20.34
C ASP A 204 -4.49 13.26 20.38
N ILE A 205 -3.78 12.89 19.30
CA ILE A 205 -2.31 12.88 19.25
C ILE A 205 -1.65 14.25 19.49
N PHE A 206 -2.36 15.35 19.22
CA PHE A 206 -1.88 16.72 19.47
C PHE A 206 -2.40 17.30 20.80
N LYS A 207 -3.24 16.56 21.52
CA LYS A 207 -3.75 17.00 22.82
C LYS A 207 -2.74 16.63 23.91
N PRO A 208 -2.42 17.57 24.82
CA PRO A 208 -1.55 17.27 25.94
C PRO A 208 -2.18 16.21 26.84
N LEU A 209 -1.35 15.27 27.31
CA LEU A 209 -1.77 14.29 28.32
C LEU A 209 -1.94 14.97 29.70
N PRO A 210 -2.71 14.38 30.63
CA PRO A 210 -2.83 14.91 31.99
C PRO A 210 -1.46 15.13 32.63
N GLY A 211 -1.18 16.37 33.06
CA GLY A 211 0.11 16.78 33.64
C GLY A 211 1.16 17.29 32.63
N GLN A 212 0.85 17.34 31.33
CA GLN A 212 1.70 17.94 30.31
C GLN A 212 1.24 19.37 30.00
N GLU A 213 1.99 20.39 30.45
CA GLU A 213 1.65 21.80 30.18
C GLU A 213 2.17 22.31 28.84
N LYS A 214 3.17 21.64 28.24
CA LYS A 214 3.79 22.08 26.99
C LYS A 214 2.88 21.75 25.79
N PRO A 215 2.63 22.72 24.89
CA PRO A 215 1.88 22.47 23.67
C PRO A 215 2.64 21.49 22.76
N ILE A 216 1.90 20.58 22.11
CA ILE A 216 2.46 19.58 21.19
C ILE A 216 2.30 20.12 19.78
N ARG A 217 3.43 20.39 19.09
CA ARG A 217 3.44 20.81 17.69
C ARG A 217 3.87 19.67 16.76
N ILE A 218 4.91 18.93 17.13
CA ILE A 218 5.48 17.85 16.32
C ILE A 218 5.24 16.51 17.00
N VAL A 219 4.50 15.63 16.33
CA VAL A 219 4.28 14.24 16.73
C VAL A 219 5.03 13.32 15.79
N LEU A 220 5.89 12.45 16.34
CA LEU A 220 6.49 11.33 15.61
C LEU A 220 5.83 10.02 16.02
N THR A 221 5.10 9.40 15.11
CA THR A 221 4.49 8.09 15.29
C THR A 221 5.39 6.98 14.75
N LYS A 222 5.85 6.11 15.64
CA LYS A 222 6.67 4.95 15.32
C LYS A 222 5.85 3.67 15.26
N GLY A 223 6.34 2.68 14.53
CA GLY A 223 5.79 1.33 14.54
C GLY A 223 6.35 0.47 13.41
N SER A 224 6.28 -0.86 13.57
CA SER A 224 6.71 -1.83 12.55
C SER A 224 6.01 -1.62 11.21
N ALA A 225 6.53 -2.11 10.08
CA ALA A 225 5.76 -2.13 8.83
C ALA A 225 4.48 -2.96 8.98
N GLY A 226 3.50 -2.66 8.15
CA GLY A 226 2.19 -3.31 8.19
C GLY A 226 1.34 -3.01 9.44
N ILE A 227 1.90 -2.40 10.50
CA ILE A 227 1.22 -2.22 11.81
C ILE A 227 0.03 -1.24 11.76
N GLY A 228 -0.10 -0.50 10.65
CA GLY A 228 -1.22 0.41 10.40
C GLY A 228 -0.95 1.88 10.71
N LYS A 229 0.32 2.34 10.61
CA LYS A 229 0.68 3.77 10.68
C LYS A 229 -0.07 4.62 9.65
N THR A 230 0.08 4.28 8.36
CA THR A 230 -0.62 4.94 7.25
C THR A 230 -2.14 4.84 7.38
N ILE A 231 -2.66 3.70 7.83
CA ILE A 231 -4.11 3.52 8.07
C ILE A 231 -4.60 4.51 9.15
N SER A 232 -3.81 4.73 10.21
CA SER A 232 -4.15 5.69 11.27
C SER A 232 -4.16 7.13 10.76
N VAL A 233 -3.19 7.51 9.92
CA VAL A 233 -3.17 8.81 9.24
C VAL A 233 -4.40 8.97 8.34
N HIS A 234 -4.69 7.98 7.52
CA HIS A 234 -5.84 8.00 6.63
C HIS A 234 -7.16 8.09 7.39
N LYS A 235 -7.30 7.35 8.49
CA LYS A 235 -8.49 7.39 9.34
C LYS A 235 -8.68 8.76 9.99
N PHE A 236 -7.60 9.37 10.50
CA PHE A 236 -7.62 10.75 10.99
C PHE A 236 -8.08 11.73 9.90
N CYS A 237 -7.50 11.65 8.70
CA CYS A 237 -7.85 12.51 7.57
C CYS A 237 -9.33 12.36 7.17
N LEU A 238 -9.85 11.12 7.18
CA LEU A 238 -11.24 10.85 6.88
C LEU A 238 -12.17 11.44 7.94
N ASP A 239 -11.88 11.23 9.23
CA ASP A 239 -12.70 11.76 10.32
C ASP A 239 -12.67 13.29 10.36
N TRP A 240 -11.54 13.92 10.03
CA TRP A 240 -11.43 15.36 9.87
C TRP A 240 -12.23 15.87 8.66
N ALA A 241 -12.15 15.21 7.51
CA ALA A 241 -12.86 15.60 6.30
C ALA A 241 -14.38 15.44 6.45
N GLU A 242 -14.84 14.41 7.15
CA GLU A 242 -16.26 14.13 7.42
C GLU A 242 -16.86 14.96 8.57
N GLY A 243 -16.05 15.79 9.24
CA GLY A 243 -16.55 16.64 10.32
C GLY A 243 -16.68 15.95 11.69
N LYS A 244 -16.15 14.73 11.84
CA LYS A 244 -16.30 13.90 13.05
C LYS A 244 -15.35 14.30 14.17
N ALA A 245 -14.13 14.71 13.84
CA ALA A 245 -13.09 15.05 14.82
C ALA A 245 -12.16 16.17 14.31
N ASN A 246 -11.40 16.80 15.20
CA ASN A 246 -10.32 17.76 14.88
C ASN A 246 -10.73 18.96 14.02
N GLN A 247 -11.96 19.46 14.20
CA GLN A 247 -12.49 20.61 13.45
C GLN A 247 -11.87 21.96 13.86
N ASP A 248 -11.03 21.96 14.89
CA ASP A 248 -10.17 23.09 15.24
C ASP A 248 -9.03 23.30 14.23
N ILE A 249 -8.72 22.31 13.38
CA ILE A 249 -7.73 22.38 12.30
C ILE A 249 -8.41 22.85 11.01
N ASP A 250 -7.95 23.98 10.46
CA ASP A 250 -8.50 24.60 9.25
C ASP A 250 -8.13 23.82 7.98
N PHE A 251 -6.90 23.33 7.88
CA PHE A 251 -6.36 22.66 6.68
C PHE A 251 -5.49 21.45 7.03
N VAL A 252 -5.59 20.40 6.21
CA VAL A 252 -4.73 19.20 6.28
C VAL A 252 -3.96 19.04 4.99
N LEU A 253 -2.63 19.03 5.09
CA LEU A 253 -1.68 18.81 4.00
C LEU A 253 -1.06 17.43 4.14
N LEU A 254 -1.44 16.48 3.27
CA LEU A 254 -0.93 15.11 3.30
C LEU A 254 0.19 14.95 2.26
N LEU A 255 1.42 14.79 2.75
CA LEU A 255 2.66 14.74 1.98
C LEU A 255 3.40 13.41 2.19
N PRO A 256 3.06 12.33 1.46
CA PRO A 256 3.76 11.06 1.58
C PRO A 256 5.19 11.14 1.03
N PHE A 257 6.18 10.65 1.77
CA PHE A 257 7.59 10.66 1.35
C PHE A 257 7.83 9.92 0.04
N ARG A 258 7.11 8.81 -0.19
CA ARG A 258 7.15 8.09 -1.45
C ARG A 258 6.80 8.95 -2.67
N GLU A 259 5.86 9.90 -2.54
CA GLU A 259 5.52 10.84 -3.60
C GLU A 259 6.55 11.97 -3.70
N LEU A 260 7.03 12.46 -2.55
CA LEU A 260 8.05 13.53 -2.49
C LEU A 260 9.37 13.15 -3.19
N ASN A 261 9.73 11.86 -3.19
CA ASN A 261 10.93 11.35 -3.87
C ASN A 261 10.95 11.59 -5.41
N PHE A 262 9.82 11.92 -6.04
CA PHE A 262 9.74 12.16 -7.50
C PHE A 262 10.01 13.60 -7.90
N ILE A 263 10.07 14.49 -6.93
CA ILE A 263 10.33 15.90 -7.19
C ILE A 263 11.83 16.03 -7.47
N LYS A 264 12.18 15.91 -8.75
CA LYS A 264 13.56 15.88 -9.25
C LYS A 264 14.18 17.27 -9.42
N ASP A 265 13.41 18.36 -9.39
CA ASP A 265 14.01 19.69 -9.48
C ASP A 265 14.49 20.13 -8.08
N ASP A 266 15.75 20.54 -7.98
CA ASP A 266 16.35 21.06 -6.73
C ASP A 266 15.86 22.47 -6.35
N GLN A 267 14.80 22.97 -7.00
CA GLN A 267 14.31 24.35 -6.89
C GLN A 267 12.78 24.37 -6.79
N TYR A 268 12.28 24.02 -5.62
CA TYR A 268 10.88 24.18 -5.23
C TYR A 268 10.77 25.19 -4.10
N SER A 269 9.74 26.02 -4.17
CA SER A 269 9.27 26.80 -3.02
C SER A 269 8.22 26.01 -2.25
N LEU A 270 7.99 26.34 -0.97
CA LEU A 270 6.93 25.70 -0.18
C LEU A 270 5.56 25.88 -0.85
N ARG A 271 5.33 27.08 -1.42
CA ARG A 271 4.16 27.40 -2.24
C ARG A 271 3.96 26.37 -3.35
N ARG A 272 4.97 26.21 -4.20
CA ARG A 272 4.93 25.29 -5.36
C ARG A 272 4.78 23.84 -4.91
N LEU A 273 5.35 23.47 -3.77
CA LEU A 273 5.19 22.13 -3.19
C LEU A 273 3.74 21.91 -2.75
N ILE A 274 3.10 22.85 -2.06
CA ILE A 274 1.70 22.74 -1.64
C ILE A 274 0.79 22.70 -2.87
N ASP A 275 0.97 23.61 -3.83
CA ASP A 275 0.16 23.66 -5.06
C ASP A 275 0.27 22.36 -5.87
N TYR A 276 1.42 21.69 -5.79
CA TYR A 276 1.64 20.39 -6.44
C TYR A 276 0.81 19.26 -5.81
N PHE A 277 0.71 19.20 -4.48
CA PHE A 277 -0.04 18.15 -3.77
C PHE A 277 -1.52 18.50 -3.58
N HIS A 278 -1.82 19.80 -3.53
CA HIS A 278 -3.10 20.39 -3.21
C HIS A 278 -3.41 21.56 -4.16
N PRO A 279 -3.62 21.29 -5.47
CA PRO A 279 -3.85 22.32 -6.47
C PRO A 279 -5.10 23.16 -6.20
N GLU A 280 -6.06 22.65 -5.41
CA GLU A 280 -7.21 23.41 -4.96
C GLU A 280 -6.87 24.61 -4.06
N MET A 281 -5.65 24.63 -3.51
CA MET A 281 -5.18 25.69 -2.63
C MET A 281 -4.26 26.68 -3.34
N GLU A 282 -4.11 26.62 -4.67
CA GLU A 282 -3.25 27.51 -5.45
C GLU A 282 -3.53 29.00 -5.15
N GLY A 283 -2.47 29.77 -4.89
CA GLY A 283 -2.55 31.16 -4.44
C GLY A 283 -3.01 31.42 -2.99
N PHE A 284 -3.47 30.41 -2.22
CA PHE A 284 -4.00 30.59 -0.86
C PHE A 284 -2.94 30.76 0.26
N ASP A 285 -3.00 31.84 1.03
CA ASP A 285 -2.06 32.08 2.13
C ASP A 285 -2.47 31.39 3.46
N PHE A 286 -1.49 30.82 4.15
CA PHE A 286 -1.66 29.99 5.35
C PHE A 286 -1.29 30.69 6.66
N GLU A 287 -0.76 31.93 6.64
CA GLU A 287 -0.17 32.59 7.82
C GLU A 287 -1.11 32.66 9.05
N ASN A 288 -2.41 32.80 8.83
CA ASN A 288 -3.41 32.97 9.90
C ASN A 288 -4.26 31.71 10.18
N TYR A 289 -3.84 30.54 9.70
CA TYR A 289 -4.63 29.32 9.77
C TYR A 289 -3.96 28.21 10.57
N LYS A 290 -4.77 27.40 11.25
CA LYS A 290 -4.27 26.20 11.91
C LYS A 290 -4.11 25.09 10.87
N VAL A 291 -2.89 24.94 10.36
CA VAL A 291 -2.56 23.93 9.35
C VAL A 291 -1.92 22.71 10.02
N LEU A 292 -2.34 21.52 9.63
CA LEU A 292 -1.66 20.27 9.93
C LEU A 292 -0.93 19.76 8.68
N VAL A 293 0.37 19.57 8.80
CA VAL A 293 1.21 18.93 7.78
C VAL A 293 1.50 17.49 8.20
N ILE A 294 1.14 16.53 7.37
CA ILE A 294 1.35 15.11 7.63
C ILE A 294 2.41 14.57 6.67
N PHE A 295 3.54 14.15 7.22
CA PHE A 295 4.60 13.45 6.51
C PHE A 295 4.48 11.93 6.76
N ASP A 296 3.89 11.22 5.80
CA ASP A 296 3.69 9.77 5.92
C ASP A 296 4.87 9.00 5.30
N GLY A 297 5.45 8.07 6.05
CA GLY A 297 6.44 7.11 5.56
C GLY A 297 7.88 7.63 5.50
N LEU A 298 8.41 8.24 6.57
CA LEU A 298 9.81 8.73 6.61
C LEU A 298 10.85 7.65 6.28
N ASP A 299 10.57 6.38 6.58
CA ASP A 299 11.40 5.24 6.20
C ASP A 299 11.52 5.01 4.69
N GLU A 300 10.64 5.62 3.89
CA GLU A 300 10.65 5.56 2.43
C GLU A 300 11.32 6.81 1.82
N SER A 301 11.77 7.77 2.64
CA SER A 301 12.42 9.00 2.17
C SER A 301 13.78 8.70 1.55
N ARG A 302 14.01 9.22 0.35
CA ARG A 302 15.33 9.29 -0.31
C ARG A 302 15.91 10.71 -0.31
N LEU A 303 15.19 11.65 0.32
CA LEU A 303 15.57 13.05 0.38
C LEU A 303 16.60 13.27 1.50
N PRO A 304 17.69 14.02 1.24
CA PRO A 304 18.62 14.41 2.29
C PRO A 304 17.96 15.42 3.23
N LEU A 305 17.78 15.04 4.50
CA LEU A 305 17.25 15.90 5.56
C LEU A 305 18.39 16.53 6.35
N GLU A 306 19.00 17.57 5.78
CA GLU A 306 20.15 18.24 6.38
C GLU A 306 19.70 19.30 7.39
N PHE A 307 19.78 18.97 8.69
CA PHE A 307 19.42 19.88 9.78
C PHE A 307 20.44 20.99 10.04
N ASP A 308 21.53 21.07 9.28
CA ASP A 308 22.48 22.21 9.30
C ASP A 308 22.29 23.15 8.10
N SER A 309 21.29 22.88 7.25
CA SER A 309 20.98 23.67 6.05
C SER A 309 20.53 25.11 6.35
N LYS A 310 20.64 25.96 5.31
CA LYS A 310 20.26 27.38 5.32
C LYS A 310 18.85 27.60 5.87
N LYS A 311 18.72 28.57 6.77
CA LYS A 311 17.43 29.07 7.26
C LYS A 311 16.71 29.83 6.14
N LEU A 312 15.49 29.42 5.84
CA LEU A 312 14.59 30.14 4.93
C LEU A 312 13.67 31.05 5.74
N CYS A 313 13.37 32.24 5.23
CA CYS A 313 12.48 33.18 5.89
C CYS A 313 11.16 33.35 5.12
N VAL A 314 11.16 33.07 3.81
CA VAL A 314 9.99 33.26 2.95
C VAL A 314 9.63 31.95 2.24
N GLY A 315 8.34 31.59 2.25
CA GLY A 315 7.82 30.38 1.61
C GLY A 315 7.90 30.36 0.07
N THR A 316 8.30 31.48 -0.54
CA THR A 316 8.56 31.62 -1.98
C THR A 316 10.02 31.35 -2.37
N GLU A 317 10.94 31.26 -1.40
CA GLU A 317 12.34 30.89 -1.68
C GLU A 317 12.42 29.46 -2.23
N SER A 318 13.03 29.30 -3.41
CA SER A 318 13.23 28.01 -4.04
C SER A 318 14.47 27.30 -3.45
N THR A 319 14.32 26.04 -3.11
CA THR A 319 15.41 25.18 -2.61
C THR A 319 15.07 23.70 -2.86
N SER A 320 15.90 22.78 -2.37
CA SER A 320 15.60 21.36 -2.42
C SER A 320 14.43 21.01 -1.49
N VAL A 321 13.63 20.00 -1.88
CA VAL A 321 12.48 19.56 -1.07
C VAL A 321 12.90 19.19 0.35
N GLY A 322 14.01 18.45 0.51
CA GLY A 322 14.55 18.11 1.83
C GLY A 322 14.80 19.34 2.72
N THR A 323 15.35 20.42 2.15
CA THR A 323 15.57 21.69 2.86
C THR A 323 14.26 22.37 3.24
N LEU A 324 13.23 22.33 2.39
CA LEU A 324 11.88 22.83 2.75
C LEU A 324 11.31 22.07 3.96
N LEU A 325 11.40 20.73 3.95
CA LEU A 325 10.87 19.91 5.04
C LEU A 325 11.58 20.19 6.36
N VAL A 326 12.91 20.29 6.32
CA VAL A 326 13.72 20.68 7.50
C VAL A 326 13.31 22.07 8.00
N ASN A 327 13.09 23.04 7.11
CA ASN A 327 12.68 24.39 7.51
C ASN A 327 11.25 24.43 8.10
N LEU A 328 10.33 23.57 7.65
CA LEU A 328 9.03 23.36 8.31
C LEU A 328 9.20 22.79 9.73
N ILE A 329 10.04 21.77 9.88
CA ILE A 329 10.31 21.14 11.19
C ILE A 329 10.93 22.15 12.15
N LYS A 330 11.93 22.91 11.70
CA LYS A 330 12.62 23.97 12.45
C LYS A 330 11.79 25.22 12.78
N ARG A 331 10.53 25.29 12.32
CA ARG A 331 9.64 26.48 12.43
C ARG A 331 10.08 27.70 11.62
N ASN A 332 11.02 27.54 10.69
CA ASN A 332 11.45 28.62 9.80
C ASN A 332 10.37 28.93 8.76
N LEU A 333 9.62 27.90 8.33
CA LEU A 333 8.45 28.01 7.47
C LEU A 333 7.22 27.51 8.23
N LEU A 334 6.07 28.18 8.06
CA LEU A 334 4.80 27.89 8.74
C LEU A 334 4.99 27.58 10.25
N PRO A 335 5.46 28.57 11.05
CA PRO A 335 5.83 28.35 12.44
C PRO A 335 4.68 27.79 13.29
N SER A 336 3.44 28.17 12.99
CA SER A 336 2.23 27.74 13.69
C SER A 336 1.68 26.37 13.25
N ALA A 337 2.21 25.78 12.18
CA ALA A 337 1.71 24.51 11.67
C ALA A 337 2.01 23.34 12.63
N LEU A 338 1.02 22.47 12.82
CA LEU A 338 1.19 21.17 13.45
C LEU A 338 1.86 20.22 12.45
N ILE A 339 2.72 19.33 12.93
CA ILE A 339 3.42 18.35 12.08
C ILE A 339 3.22 16.96 12.66
N TRP A 340 2.71 16.06 11.83
CA TRP A 340 2.64 14.63 12.14
C TRP A 340 3.55 13.85 11.20
N ILE A 341 4.48 13.09 11.77
CA ILE A 341 5.43 12.27 11.01
C ILE A 341 5.21 10.81 11.36
N THR A 342 5.10 9.93 10.37
CA THR A 342 5.10 8.48 10.60
C THR A 342 6.41 7.87 10.12
N SER A 343 6.92 6.89 10.87
CA SER A 343 8.19 6.25 10.52
C SER A 343 8.32 4.86 11.14
N ARG A 344 9.08 3.96 10.49
CA ARG A 344 9.64 2.79 11.19
C ARG A 344 10.68 3.23 12.24
N PRO A 345 10.81 2.52 13.36
CA PRO A 345 11.81 2.82 14.40
C PRO A 345 13.22 3.05 13.84
N ALA A 346 13.67 2.24 12.87
CA ALA A 346 15.00 2.36 12.28
C ALA A 346 15.26 3.70 11.57
N ALA A 347 14.25 4.26 10.89
CA ALA A 347 14.36 5.53 10.17
C ALA A 347 14.07 6.76 11.04
N SER A 348 13.53 6.57 12.25
CA SER A 348 13.23 7.67 13.17
C SER A 348 14.45 8.52 13.57
N SER A 349 15.66 7.96 13.43
CA SER A 349 16.92 8.67 13.67
C SER A 349 17.24 9.78 12.68
N GLN A 350 16.57 9.82 11.53
CA GLN A 350 16.74 10.88 10.53
C GLN A 350 16.31 12.25 11.06
N ILE A 351 15.46 12.30 12.10
CA ILE A 351 15.00 13.54 12.72
C ILE A 351 15.51 13.57 14.17
N HIS A 352 16.25 14.62 14.50
CA HIS A 352 16.78 14.78 15.86
C HIS A 352 15.64 14.92 16.89
N ARG A 353 15.81 14.30 18.06
CA ARG A 353 14.79 14.26 19.12
C ARG A 353 14.39 15.65 19.61
N ASP A 354 15.32 16.60 19.59
CA ASP A 354 15.07 17.98 20.06
C ASP A 354 13.98 18.70 19.26
N TRP A 355 13.67 18.24 18.04
CA TRP A 355 12.60 18.78 17.23
C TRP A 355 11.24 18.11 17.48
N ILE A 356 11.17 17.04 18.28
CA ILE A 356 9.96 16.23 18.47
C ILE A 356 9.37 16.51 19.85
N ASP A 357 8.13 17.01 19.88
CA ASP A 357 7.44 17.30 21.14
C ASP A 357 6.81 16.04 21.77
N GLN A 358 6.32 15.12 20.94
CA GLN A 358 5.74 13.86 21.38
C GLN A 358 6.10 12.71 20.44
N VAL A 359 6.44 11.56 21.03
CA VAL A 359 6.54 10.28 20.31
C VAL A 359 5.33 9.43 20.66
N THR A 360 4.70 8.84 19.66
CA THR A 360 3.65 7.84 19.81
C THR A 360 4.08 6.54 19.13
N GLU A 361 3.57 5.41 19.60
CA GLU A 361 3.88 4.10 19.05
C GLU A 361 2.60 3.36 18.69
N VAL A 362 2.50 2.95 17.42
CA VAL A 362 1.44 2.06 16.94
C VAL A 362 1.82 0.64 17.32
N ARG A 363 1.01 0.03 18.17
CA ARG A 363 1.22 -1.31 18.74
C ARG A 363 0.36 -2.37 18.05
N GLY A 364 -0.33 -2.09 16.95
CA GLY A 364 -1.11 -3.10 16.22
C GLY A 364 -2.33 -3.63 16.99
N PHE A 365 -2.68 -4.89 16.74
CA PHE A 365 -3.85 -5.55 17.32
C PHE A 365 -3.52 -6.26 18.64
N LYS A 366 -4.30 -5.91 19.66
CA LYS A 366 -4.49 -6.72 20.86
C LYS A 366 -5.38 -7.92 20.55
N ASP A 367 -5.40 -8.89 21.45
CA ASP A 367 -6.11 -10.15 21.24
C ASP A 367 -7.60 -10.01 20.86
N PRO A 368 -8.39 -9.08 21.45
CA PRO A 368 -9.77 -8.85 21.00
C PRO A 368 -9.86 -8.30 19.57
N GLN A 369 -8.96 -7.40 19.19
CA GLN A 369 -8.93 -6.77 17.87
C GLN A 369 -8.57 -7.78 16.78
N LYS A 370 -7.71 -8.77 17.08
CA LYS A 370 -7.42 -9.87 16.15
C LYS A 370 -8.71 -10.61 15.77
N GLU A 371 -9.53 -10.98 16.75
CA GLU A 371 -10.78 -11.69 16.48
C GLU A 371 -11.81 -10.81 15.79
N GLU A 372 -11.93 -9.55 16.20
CA GLU A 372 -12.82 -8.57 15.58
C GLU A 372 -12.51 -8.43 14.09
N TYR A 373 -11.23 -8.34 13.74
CA TYR A 373 -10.78 -8.26 12.35
C TYR A 373 -11.28 -9.46 11.53
N PHE A 374 -11.05 -10.70 11.98
CA PHE A 374 -11.48 -11.88 11.25
C PHE A 374 -13.01 -11.95 11.11
N ARG A 375 -13.76 -11.61 12.17
CA ARG A 375 -15.24 -11.60 12.13
C ARG A 375 -15.82 -10.53 11.21
N LYS A 376 -15.18 -9.36 11.12
CA LYS A 376 -15.57 -8.28 10.21
C LYS A 376 -15.25 -8.62 8.75
N ARG A 377 -14.08 -9.21 8.51
CA ARG A 377 -13.59 -9.51 7.15
C ARG A 377 -14.29 -10.72 6.52
N ILE A 378 -14.72 -11.69 7.33
CA ILE A 378 -15.30 -12.95 6.86
C ILE A 378 -16.78 -12.93 7.19
N GLY A 379 -17.62 -12.84 6.15
CA GLY A 379 -19.08 -12.75 6.31
C GLY A 379 -19.67 -13.97 7.02
N ASP A 380 -19.15 -15.16 6.72
CA ASP A 380 -19.54 -16.41 7.40
C ASP A 380 -18.88 -16.51 8.79
N GLN A 381 -19.69 -16.35 9.83
CA GLN A 381 -19.23 -16.37 11.22
C GLN A 381 -18.76 -17.76 11.68
N ASN A 382 -19.25 -18.86 11.08
CA ASN A 382 -18.75 -20.21 11.38
C ASN A 382 -17.34 -20.41 10.81
N LEU A 383 -17.13 -19.98 9.57
CA LEU A 383 -15.82 -19.98 8.93
C LEU A 383 -14.83 -19.09 9.69
N ALA A 384 -15.25 -17.88 10.07
CA ALA A 384 -14.46 -16.97 10.90
C ALA A 384 -14.05 -17.62 12.23
N GLY A 385 -14.98 -18.32 12.89
CA GLY A 385 -14.70 -19.07 14.12
C GLY A 385 -13.65 -20.17 13.95
N ARG A 386 -13.72 -20.95 12.85
CA ARG A 386 -12.72 -21.98 12.51
C ARG A 386 -11.35 -21.38 12.27
N ILE A 387 -11.29 -20.27 11.54
CA ILE A 387 -10.04 -19.54 11.24
C ILE A 387 -9.40 -19.01 12.52
N ILE A 388 -10.17 -18.36 13.39
CA ILE A 388 -9.69 -17.85 14.67
C ILE A 388 -9.13 -18.99 15.52
N SER A 389 -9.83 -20.13 15.58
CA SER A 389 -9.38 -21.32 16.32
C SER A 389 -8.04 -21.85 15.79
N HIS A 390 -7.93 -21.98 14.46
CA HIS A 390 -6.70 -22.43 13.82
C HIS A 390 -5.53 -21.47 14.08
N VAL A 391 -5.72 -20.17 13.87
CA VAL A 391 -4.68 -19.15 14.13
C VAL A 391 -4.25 -19.18 15.59
N LYS A 392 -5.16 -19.37 16.56
CA LYS A 392 -4.82 -19.50 17.98
C LYS A 392 -4.04 -20.78 18.32
N SER A 393 -4.30 -21.89 17.60
CA SER A 393 -3.57 -23.15 17.81
C SER A 393 -2.09 -23.06 17.40
N SER A 394 -1.74 -22.19 16.44
CA SER A 394 -0.36 -21.93 16.06
C SER A 394 0.17 -20.65 16.72
N ARG A 395 1.02 -20.82 17.75
CA ARG A 395 1.62 -19.70 18.48
C ARG A 395 2.35 -18.72 17.55
N SER A 396 3.06 -19.23 16.53
CA SER A 396 3.76 -18.39 15.56
C SER A 396 2.80 -17.53 14.75
N LEU A 397 1.73 -18.12 14.20
CA LEU A 397 0.73 -17.38 13.43
C LEU A 397 -0.01 -16.35 14.31
N TYR A 398 -0.36 -16.74 15.54
CA TYR A 398 -1.06 -15.87 16.48
C TYR A 398 -0.25 -14.64 16.90
N ILE A 399 1.06 -14.81 17.12
CA ILE A 399 1.98 -13.71 17.45
C ILE A 399 2.08 -12.76 16.24
N MET A 400 2.19 -13.30 15.03
CA MET A 400 2.29 -12.49 13.82
C MET A 400 1.00 -11.70 13.57
N CYS A 401 -0.18 -12.25 13.85
CA CYS A 401 -1.48 -11.55 13.75
C CYS A 401 -1.60 -10.31 14.66
N HIS A 402 -0.59 -10.00 15.49
CA HIS A 402 -0.46 -8.67 16.08
C HIS A 402 -0.36 -7.55 15.03
N ILE A 403 0.20 -7.83 13.85
CA ILE A 403 0.22 -6.88 12.74
C ILE A 403 -0.97 -7.13 11.81
N PRO A 404 -1.80 -6.10 11.51
CA PRO A 404 -3.00 -6.25 10.68
C PRO A 404 -2.77 -6.91 9.32
N ILE A 405 -1.64 -6.63 8.64
CA ILE A 405 -1.34 -7.23 7.34
C ILE A 405 -1.21 -8.76 7.39
N PHE A 406 -0.74 -9.33 8.52
CA PHE A 406 -0.69 -10.78 8.69
C PHE A 406 -2.08 -11.36 8.96
N CYS A 407 -2.99 -10.61 9.61
CA CYS A 407 -4.39 -11.01 9.73
C CYS A 407 -5.05 -11.06 8.35
N TRP A 408 -4.78 -10.06 7.51
CA TRP A 408 -5.26 -10.04 6.12
C TRP A 408 -4.74 -11.24 5.33
N LEU A 409 -3.43 -11.50 5.36
CA LEU A 409 -2.83 -12.64 4.67
C LEU A 409 -3.41 -13.97 5.15
N ALA A 410 -3.49 -14.17 6.46
CA ALA A 410 -4.05 -15.39 7.05
C ALA A 410 -5.53 -15.56 6.70
N ALA A 411 -6.32 -14.48 6.69
CA ALA A 411 -7.72 -14.52 6.28
C ALA A 411 -7.84 -14.95 4.82
N THR A 412 -7.09 -14.33 3.90
CA THR A 412 -7.11 -14.67 2.47
C THR A 412 -6.78 -16.15 2.23
N VAL A 413 -5.70 -16.66 2.84
CA VAL A 413 -5.30 -18.06 2.66
C VAL A 413 -6.32 -19.03 3.26
N LEU A 414 -6.69 -18.81 4.51
CA LEU A 414 -7.53 -19.75 5.25
C LEU A 414 -8.99 -19.71 4.77
N GLU A 415 -9.48 -18.56 4.29
CA GLU A 415 -10.80 -18.44 3.67
C GLU A 415 -10.89 -19.31 2.41
N THR A 416 -9.87 -19.28 1.54
CA THR A 416 -9.82 -20.15 0.36
C THR A 416 -9.70 -21.62 0.75
N MET A 417 -8.77 -21.98 1.63
CA MET A 417 -8.52 -23.39 1.97
C MET A 417 -9.64 -24.06 2.77
N LEU A 418 -10.36 -23.32 3.63
CA LEU A 418 -11.45 -23.86 4.45
C LEU A 418 -12.82 -23.74 3.79
N GLY A 419 -12.94 -22.91 2.74
CA GLY A 419 -14.14 -22.75 1.94
C GLY A 419 -14.30 -23.80 0.83
N GLU A 420 -13.18 -24.36 0.35
CA GLU A 420 -13.19 -25.51 -0.57
C GLU A 420 -13.37 -26.82 0.23
N ALA A 421 -14.18 -27.75 -0.28
CA ALA A 421 -14.56 -28.98 0.43
C ALA A 421 -13.41 -30.00 0.61
N ASP A 422 -12.23 -29.73 0.05
CA ASP A 422 -11.02 -30.55 0.20
C ASP A 422 -10.15 -30.04 1.33
N SER A 423 -10.21 -30.75 2.47
CA SER A 423 -9.41 -30.50 3.67
C SER A 423 -7.95 -30.91 3.48
N GLY A 424 -7.19 -30.11 2.72
CA GLY A 424 -5.73 -30.17 2.78
C GLY A 424 -5.21 -29.77 4.17
N ASP A 425 -3.99 -30.20 4.52
CA ASP A 425 -3.36 -29.80 5.78
C ASP A 425 -3.25 -28.28 5.88
N LEU A 426 -3.84 -27.69 6.92
CA LEU A 426 -3.81 -26.25 7.15
C LEU A 426 -2.39 -25.77 7.46
N PRO A 427 -2.06 -24.51 7.14
CA PRO A 427 -0.75 -23.94 7.42
C PRO A 427 -0.46 -23.90 8.92
N THR A 428 0.57 -24.61 9.36
CA THR A 428 1.02 -24.63 10.77
C THR A 428 2.28 -23.79 10.99
N THR A 429 3.12 -23.63 9.97
CA THR A 429 4.33 -22.80 9.99
C THR A 429 4.17 -21.53 9.15
N LEU A 430 5.06 -20.55 9.34
CA LEU A 430 5.00 -19.32 8.55
C LEU A 430 5.34 -19.59 7.09
N THR A 431 6.35 -20.43 6.82
CA THR A 431 6.70 -20.76 5.44
C THR A 431 5.53 -21.43 4.71
N HIS A 432 4.84 -22.37 5.37
CA HIS A 432 3.67 -23.01 4.78
C HIS A 432 2.56 -21.99 4.49
N MET A 433 2.30 -21.05 5.41
CA MET A 433 1.30 -19.99 5.20
C MET A 433 1.63 -19.12 3.98
N TYR A 434 2.88 -18.71 3.83
CA TYR A 434 3.34 -17.92 2.69
C TYR A 434 3.37 -18.71 1.37
N THR A 435 3.71 -20.00 1.42
CA THR A 435 3.60 -20.90 0.28
C THR A 435 2.16 -20.99 -0.21
N CYS A 436 1.22 -21.21 0.69
CA CYS A 436 -0.21 -21.20 0.35
C CYS A 436 -0.65 -19.84 -0.19
N PHE A 437 -0.21 -18.73 0.42
CA PHE A 437 -0.52 -17.38 -0.07
C PHE A 437 -0.11 -17.18 -1.53
N ILE A 438 1.15 -17.45 -1.88
CA ILE A 438 1.61 -17.29 -3.26
C ILE A 438 0.86 -18.24 -4.22
N LEU A 439 0.59 -19.49 -3.80
CA LEU A 439 -0.19 -20.41 -4.63
C LEU A 439 -1.62 -19.91 -4.85
N THR A 440 -2.31 -19.45 -3.80
CA THR A 440 -3.65 -18.86 -3.91
C THR A 440 -3.67 -17.67 -4.86
N LEU A 441 -2.69 -16.76 -4.76
CA LEU A 441 -2.58 -15.63 -5.68
C LEU A 441 -2.42 -16.08 -7.12
N THR A 442 -1.59 -17.09 -7.34
CA THR A 442 -1.29 -17.56 -8.69
C THR A 442 -2.47 -18.32 -9.30
N THR A 443 -3.20 -19.12 -8.51
CA THR A 443 -4.43 -19.81 -8.96
C THR A 443 -5.52 -18.80 -9.35
N VAL A 444 -5.74 -17.77 -8.53
CA VAL A 444 -6.71 -16.70 -8.82
C VAL A 444 -6.34 -15.96 -10.11
N PHE A 445 -5.05 -15.76 -10.38
CA PHE A 445 -4.60 -15.16 -11.63
C PHE A 445 -4.82 -16.06 -12.85
N SER A 446 -4.44 -17.34 -12.78
CA SER A 446 -4.67 -18.29 -13.88
C SER A 446 -6.14 -18.38 -14.27
N GLN A 447 -7.06 -18.32 -13.30
CA GLN A 447 -8.51 -18.37 -13.56
C GLN A 447 -9.06 -17.08 -14.22
N LYS A 448 -8.49 -15.91 -13.93
CA LYS A 448 -8.94 -14.62 -14.48
C LYS A 448 -8.52 -14.37 -15.92
N TYR A 449 -7.47 -15.04 -16.40
CA TYR A 449 -6.87 -14.80 -17.74
C TYR A 449 -6.88 -16.04 -18.65
N ALA A 450 -7.54 -17.13 -18.27
CA ALA A 450 -7.75 -18.27 -19.15
C ALA A 450 -8.72 -17.93 -20.29
N THR A 451 -8.18 -17.52 -21.44
CA THR A 451 -8.91 -17.48 -22.72
C THR A 451 -8.99 -18.88 -23.31
N ASP A 452 -10.21 -19.40 -23.48
CA ASP A 452 -10.68 -20.50 -24.36
C ASP A 452 -9.94 -21.86 -24.43
N SER A 453 -8.85 -22.10 -23.71
CA SER A 453 -8.24 -23.45 -23.63
C SER A 453 -8.70 -24.19 -22.37
N GLY A 454 -9.38 -25.33 -22.61
CA GLY A 454 -9.78 -26.42 -21.71
C GLY A 454 -9.52 -26.31 -20.21
N ARG A 455 -10.59 -26.52 -19.42
CA ARG A 455 -10.63 -26.55 -17.95
C ARG A 455 -9.72 -27.59 -17.26
N GLU A 456 -8.99 -28.45 -17.98
CA GLU A 456 -8.15 -29.50 -17.39
C GLU A 456 -6.70 -29.05 -17.08
N GLU A 457 -6.23 -27.93 -17.64
CA GLU A 457 -4.88 -27.39 -17.36
C GLU A 457 -4.82 -26.44 -16.15
N ALA A 458 -5.95 -26.18 -15.49
CA ALA A 458 -6.07 -25.22 -14.39
C ALA A 458 -5.27 -25.57 -13.11
N GLN A 459 -4.67 -26.76 -13.02
CA GLN A 459 -3.85 -27.19 -11.88
C GLN A 459 -2.35 -26.90 -12.06
N ALA A 460 -1.88 -26.62 -13.28
CA ALA A 460 -0.48 -26.29 -13.53
C ALA A 460 -0.34 -24.78 -13.74
N LEU A 461 0.61 -24.17 -13.04
CA LEU A 461 0.99 -22.80 -13.30
C LEU A 461 1.48 -22.68 -14.74
N SER A 462 0.89 -21.77 -15.52
CA SER A 462 1.39 -21.45 -16.85
C SER A 462 2.87 -21.07 -16.77
N GLU A 463 3.65 -21.47 -17.77
CA GLU A 463 5.09 -21.22 -17.84
C GLU A 463 5.42 -19.73 -17.71
N ALA A 464 4.58 -18.86 -18.29
CA ALA A 464 4.68 -17.40 -18.15
C ALA A 464 4.43 -16.91 -16.71
N GLY A 465 3.46 -17.50 -16.00
CA GLY A 465 3.18 -17.16 -14.60
C GLY A 465 4.30 -17.60 -13.65
N ARG A 466 4.90 -18.75 -13.93
CA ARG A 466 6.09 -19.24 -13.23
C ARG A 466 7.28 -18.30 -13.43
N GLU A 467 7.59 -17.96 -14.69
CA GLU A 467 8.68 -17.04 -15.01
C GLU A 467 8.49 -15.69 -14.31
N PHE A 468 7.27 -15.16 -14.32
CA PHE A 468 6.93 -13.92 -13.64
C PHE A 468 7.20 -13.97 -12.13
N ILE A 469 6.77 -15.03 -11.43
CA ILE A 469 7.02 -15.22 -9.99
C ILE A 469 8.53 -15.31 -9.68
N LEU A 470 9.30 -15.95 -10.57
CA LEU A 470 10.75 -16.05 -10.41
C LEU A 470 11.46 -14.70 -10.61
N LYS A 471 11.07 -13.93 -11.64
CA LYS A 471 11.54 -12.55 -11.86
C LYS A 471 11.21 -11.65 -10.66
N LEU A 472 10.03 -11.82 -10.07
CA LEU A 472 9.65 -11.13 -8.82
C LEU A 472 10.52 -11.56 -7.62
N GLY A 473 10.84 -12.84 -7.51
CA GLY A 473 11.73 -13.36 -6.47
C GLY A 473 13.15 -12.82 -6.60
N GLU A 474 13.65 -12.70 -7.83
CA GLU A 474 14.95 -12.06 -8.12
C GLU A 474 14.96 -10.60 -7.69
N LEU A 475 13.94 -9.84 -8.07
CA LEU A 475 13.76 -8.45 -7.63
C LEU A 475 13.76 -8.37 -6.11
N ALA A 476 12.98 -9.22 -5.45
CA ALA A 476 12.86 -9.24 -4.00
C ALA A 476 14.22 -9.45 -3.31
N PHE A 477 15.03 -10.38 -3.84
CA PHE A 477 16.38 -10.65 -3.35
C PHE A 477 17.31 -9.44 -3.55
N GLN A 478 17.35 -8.84 -4.75
CA GLN A 478 18.17 -7.65 -5.02
C GLN A 478 17.80 -6.46 -4.14
N GLN A 479 16.50 -6.22 -3.93
CA GLN A 479 16.03 -5.14 -3.07
C GLN A 479 16.29 -5.43 -1.58
N LEU A 480 16.26 -6.71 -1.18
CA LEU A 480 16.59 -7.12 0.20
C LEU A 480 18.08 -6.90 0.50
N GLU A 481 18.98 -7.24 -0.43
CA GLU A 481 20.43 -7.03 -0.29
C GLU A 481 20.79 -5.54 -0.24
N THR A 482 20.12 -4.72 -1.04
CA THR A 482 20.35 -3.27 -1.09
C THR A 482 19.66 -2.50 0.03
N GLY A 483 18.72 -3.14 0.75
CA GLY A 483 17.95 -2.51 1.83
C GLY A 483 16.88 -1.52 1.34
N ASN A 484 16.47 -1.60 0.07
CA ASN A 484 15.48 -0.71 -0.52
C ASN A 484 14.05 -1.22 -0.27
N LEU A 485 13.18 -0.33 0.24
CA LEU A 485 11.75 -0.64 0.49
C LEU A 485 10.84 -0.30 -0.70
N ILE A 486 11.30 0.60 -1.56
CA ILE A 486 10.58 1.08 -2.74
C ILE A 486 11.46 0.94 -3.98
N PHE A 487 10.85 0.69 -5.13
CA PHE A 487 11.51 0.58 -6.43
C PHE A 487 10.60 1.16 -7.53
N TYR A 488 11.17 1.37 -8.72
CA TYR A 488 10.54 2.14 -9.80
C TYR A 488 10.32 1.27 -11.04
N GLU A 489 9.60 1.83 -12.03
CA GLU A 489 9.41 1.17 -13.32
C GLU A 489 10.72 0.74 -13.97
N ASP A 490 11.79 1.53 -13.82
CA ASP A 490 13.09 1.20 -14.42
C ASP A 490 13.71 -0.04 -13.78
N ASP A 491 13.44 -0.31 -12.49
CA ASP A 491 13.90 -1.51 -11.81
C ASP A 491 13.13 -2.75 -12.30
N LEU A 492 11.84 -2.61 -12.62
CA LEU A 492 11.03 -3.66 -13.23
C LEU A 492 11.47 -3.94 -14.68
N LYS A 493 11.76 -2.89 -15.46
CA LYS A 493 12.23 -3.03 -16.85
C LYS A 493 13.58 -3.73 -16.94
N LYS A 494 14.50 -3.50 -15.98
CA LYS A 494 15.80 -4.21 -15.92
C LYS A 494 15.64 -5.73 -15.82
N LEU A 495 14.56 -6.19 -15.21
CA LEU A 495 14.23 -7.62 -15.04
C LEU A 495 13.24 -8.12 -16.09
N ASP A 496 12.99 -7.33 -17.14
CA ASP A 496 12.07 -7.68 -18.22
C ASP A 496 10.67 -8.05 -17.69
N ILE A 497 10.22 -7.31 -16.67
CA ILE A 497 8.85 -7.37 -16.16
C ILE A 497 8.03 -6.32 -16.91
N ASP A 498 7.00 -6.75 -17.63
CA ASP A 498 6.11 -5.83 -18.34
C ASP A 498 5.40 -4.90 -17.35
N VAL A 499 5.69 -3.60 -17.48
CA VAL A 499 5.13 -2.54 -16.64
C VAL A 499 3.85 -1.98 -17.24
N SER A 500 3.23 -2.61 -18.25
CA SER A 500 1.93 -2.18 -18.76
C SER A 500 0.89 -2.13 -17.63
N ALA A 501 -0.09 -1.23 -17.74
CA ALA A 501 -1.13 -1.11 -16.72
C ALA A 501 -1.87 -2.44 -16.50
N ALA A 502 -2.02 -3.28 -17.52
CA ALA A 502 -2.70 -4.58 -17.41
C ALA A 502 -1.85 -5.64 -16.68
N SER A 503 -0.54 -5.68 -16.88
CA SER A 503 0.37 -6.62 -16.21
C SER A 503 0.58 -6.25 -14.73
N VAL A 504 0.80 -4.97 -14.45
CA VAL A 504 0.97 -4.44 -13.08
C VAL A 504 -0.35 -4.40 -12.30
N GLN A 505 -1.49 -4.19 -12.98
CA GLN A 505 -2.81 -4.31 -12.36
C GLN A 505 -3.38 -5.72 -12.47
N SER A 506 -2.58 -6.70 -12.88
CA SER A 506 -3.00 -8.08 -12.79
C SER A 506 -3.17 -8.47 -11.32
N GLY A 507 -4.09 -9.41 -11.06
CA GLY A 507 -4.46 -9.82 -9.71
C GLY A 507 -3.25 -10.17 -8.84
N VAL A 508 -2.24 -10.88 -9.36
CA VAL A 508 -1.04 -11.24 -8.58
C VAL A 508 -0.20 -9.99 -8.23
N CYS A 509 0.02 -9.08 -9.17
CA CYS A 509 0.76 -7.85 -8.94
C CYS A 509 0.07 -6.93 -7.93
N THR A 510 -1.26 -6.79 -7.99
CA THR A 510 -1.99 -5.92 -7.05
C THR A 510 -2.01 -6.48 -5.62
N GLU A 511 -1.83 -7.79 -5.48
CA GLU A 511 -1.82 -8.48 -4.18
C GLU A 511 -0.40 -8.58 -3.59
N ILE A 512 0.64 -8.57 -4.45
CA ILE A 512 2.05 -8.59 -4.05
C ILE A 512 2.61 -7.19 -3.90
N PHE A 513 2.17 -6.24 -4.73
CA PHE A 513 2.65 -4.86 -4.74
C PHE A 513 1.61 -3.86 -4.27
N LYS A 514 2.08 -2.91 -3.47
CA LYS A 514 1.41 -1.63 -3.34
C LYS A 514 1.86 -0.75 -4.51
N VAL A 515 0.91 -0.49 -5.42
CA VAL A 515 1.08 0.42 -6.56
C VAL A 515 0.37 1.73 -6.24
N ASP A 516 1.15 2.75 -5.91
CA ASP A 516 0.59 4.10 -5.77
C ASP A 516 0.75 4.83 -7.11
N LEU A 517 -0.40 5.15 -7.71
CA LEU A 517 -0.46 6.21 -8.72
C LEU A 517 -0.27 7.52 -7.97
N ILE A 518 0.89 8.16 -8.20
CA ILE A 518 1.19 9.47 -7.64
C ILE A 518 0.17 10.47 -8.21
N SER A 519 -0.06 11.56 -7.46
CA SER A 519 -0.98 12.66 -7.78
C SER A 519 -1.12 12.99 -9.28
N LYS A 520 -2.25 13.62 -9.65
CA LYS A 520 -2.63 14.03 -11.03
C LYS A 520 -1.51 14.71 -11.86
N ALA A 521 -0.46 15.24 -11.22
CA ALA A 521 0.68 15.90 -11.83
C ALA A 521 1.88 14.98 -12.14
N CYS A 522 2.01 13.81 -11.51
CA CYS A 522 3.18 12.94 -11.64
C CYS A 522 2.86 11.69 -12.46
N ARG A 523 3.51 11.54 -13.62
CA ARG A 523 3.41 10.32 -14.47
C ARG A 523 4.29 9.16 -13.98
N GLY A 524 4.65 9.14 -12.70
CA GLY A 524 5.52 8.12 -12.11
C GLY A 524 4.74 7.09 -11.29
N ARG A 525 5.15 5.82 -11.34
CA ARG A 525 4.64 4.74 -10.47
C ARG A 525 5.70 4.34 -9.46
N VAL A 526 5.30 4.24 -8.19
CA VAL A 526 6.10 3.62 -7.13
C VAL A 526 5.59 2.22 -6.90
N PHE A 527 6.53 1.31 -6.76
CA PHE A 527 6.27 -0.05 -6.38
C PHE A 527 6.95 -0.34 -5.04
N SER A 528 6.27 -1.14 -4.24
CA SER A 528 6.78 -1.71 -3.01
C SER A 528 6.05 -3.02 -2.78
N PHE A 529 6.69 -4.01 -2.18
CA PHE A 529 5.96 -5.19 -1.71
C PHE A 529 4.94 -4.77 -0.65
N ILE A 530 3.77 -5.42 -0.61
CA ILE A 530 2.71 -5.12 0.38
C ILE A 530 3.23 -5.20 1.83
N HIS A 531 4.25 -6.02 2.06
CA HIS A 531 4.96 -6.12 3.33
C HIS A 531 6.37 -6.67 3.12
N LEU A 532 7.32 -6.30 3.99
CA LEU A 532 8.71 -6.76 3.94
C LEU A 532 8.81 -8.29 4.03
N SER A 533 7.94 -8.93 4.81
CA SER A 533 7.92 -10.41 4.90
C SER A 533 7.54 -11.10 3.58
N VAL A 534 6.75 -10.46 2.72
CA VAL A 534 6.46 -10.99 1.37
C VAL A 534 7.72 -10.90 0.51
N GLN A 535 8.44 -9.78 0.59
CA GLN A 535 9.73 -9.62 -0.07
C GLN A 535 10.74 -10.68 0.42
N GLU A 536 10.89 -10.88 1.72
CA GLU A 536 11.79 -11.88 2.29
C GLU A 536 11.43 -13.32 1.88
N TYR A 537 10.13 -13.64 1.82
CA TYR A 537 9.68 -14.95 1.32
C TYR A 537 10.01 -15.14 -0.16
N MET A 538 9.71 -14.14 -1.00
CA MET A 538 9.99 -14.19 -2.44
C MET A 538 11.50 -14.29 -2.72
N ALA A 539 12.31 -13.56 -1.94
CA ALA A 539 13.77 -13.66 -1.99
C ALA A 539 14.26 -15.06 -1.60
N ALA A 540 13.72 -15.65 -0.51
CA ALA A 540 14.06 -17.00 -0.09
C ALA A 540 13.66 -18.04 -1.13
N LEU A 541 12.49 -17.88 -1.76
CA LEU A 541 12.01 -18.73 -2.86
C LEU A 541 12.98 -18.68 -4.04
N TYR A 542 13.43 -17.48 -4.44
CA TYR A 542 14.39 -17.32 -5.53
C TYR A 542 15.75 -17.95 -5.21
N VAL A 543 16.30 -17.69 -4.03
CA VAL A 543 17.59 -18.28 -3.61
C VAL A 543 17.51 -19.82 -3.60
N PHE A 544 16.41 -20.37 -3.09
CA PHE A 544 16.18 -21.82 -3.12
C PHE A 544 16.05 -22.35 -4.55
N TYR A 545 15.28 -21.67 -5.41
CA TYR A 545 15.13 -22.02 -6.82
C TYR A 545 16.48 -22.03 -7.58
N SER A 546 17.28 -20.98 -7.42
CA SER A 546 18.61 -20.87 -8.06
C SER A 546 19.56 -21.96 -7.57
N PHE A 547 19.48 -22.32 -6.29
CA PHE A 547 20.25 -23.43 -5.74
C PHE A 547 19.81 -24.77 -6.34
N SER A 548 18.50 -25.07 -6.29
CA SER A 548 17.95 -26.34 -6.77
C SER A 548 18.10 -26.56 -8.27
N THR A 549 18.04 -25.49 -9.08
CA THR A 549 18.09 -25.58 -10.54
C THR A 549 19.52 -25.45 -11.06
N ASN A 550 20.27 -24.46 -10.57
CA ASN A 550 21.57 -24.08 -11.14
C ASN A 550 22.76 -24.56 -10.28
N ASN A 551 22.52 -25.17 -9.12
CA ASN A 551 23.55 -25.48 -8.10
C ASN A 551 24.33 -24.24 -7.65
N THR A 552 23.72 -23.05 -7.76
CA THR A 552 24.33 -21.77 -7.42
C THR A 552 23.93 -21.39 -6.01
N ASN A 553 24.91 -21.27 -5.10
CA ASN A 553 24.69 -20.66 -3.80
C ASN A 553 24.85 -19.13 -3.92
N LEU A 554 23.74 -18.41 -4.05
CA LEU A 554 23.74 -16.95 -4.15
C LEU A 554 24.26 -16.25 -2.88
N LEU A 555 24.25 -16.94 -1.75
CA LEU A 555 24.76 -16.40 -0.48
C LEU A 555 26.28 -16.56 -0.34
N ASP A 556 26.94 -17.30 -1.24
CA ASP A 556 28.40 -17.50 -1.16
C ASP A 556 29.17 -16.29 -1.73
N GLN A 557 29.60 -15.41 -0.83
CA GLN A 557 30.41 -14.24 -1.17
C GLN A 557 31.79 -14.58 -1.74
N ARG A 558 32.32 -15.78 -1.48
CA ARG A 558 33.71 -16.12 -1.86
C ARG A 558 33.83 -16.65 -3.28
N ARG A 559 32.71 -17.01 -3.94
CA ARG A 559 32.58 -17.54 -5.32
C ARG A 559 33.59 -18.62 -5.75
N MET A 560 34.38 -19.16 -4.82
CA MET A 560 35.52 -20.04 -5.06
C MET A 560 35.29 -21.34 -4.32
N ARG A 561 34.48 -22.23 -4.90
CA ARG A 561 34.40 -23.62 -4.46
C ARG A 561 34.78 -24.54 -5.60
N LEU A 562 35.74 -25.42 -5.35
CA LEU A 562 36.15 -26.50 -6.25
C LEU A 562 35.07 -27.59 -6.38
N PHE A 563 34.06 -27.59 -5.50
CA PHE A 563 33.01 -28.62 -5.42
C PHE A 563 31.61 -27.99 -5.45
N LYS A 564 30.64 -28.76 -5.96
CA LYS A 564 29.22 -28.37 -5.95
C LYS A 564 28.73 -28.17 -4.52
N PRO A 565 28.10 -27.03 -4.19
CA PRO A 565 27.61 -26.77 -2.85
C PRO A 565 26.47 -27.73 -2.47
N THR A 566 26.47 -28.19 -1.22
CA THR A 566 25.36 -29.00 -0.67
C THR A 566 24.28 -28.10 -0.09
N LEU A 567 23.07 -28.64 0.10
CA LEU A 567 21.98 -27.90 0.75
C LEU A 567 22.34 -27.47 2.18
N PHE A 568 23.11 -28.31 2.88
CA PHE A 568 23.66 -27.95 4.18
C PHE A 568 24.60 -26.74 4.10
N ASP A 569 25.39 -26.61 3.04
CA ASP A 569 26.27 -25.46 2.87
C ASP A 569 25.50 -24.15 2.67
N LEU A 570 24.42 -24.19 1.88
CA LEU A 570 23.51 -23.06 1.70
C LEU A 570 22.91 -22.64 3.06
N HIS A 571 22.33 -23.60 3.79
CA HIS A 571 21.74 -23.34 5.10
C HIS A 571 22.77 -22.80 6.11
N LYS A 572 23.96 -23.40 6.14
CA LYS A 572 25.05 -22.97 7.03
C LYS A 572 25.43 -21.52 6.77
N GLU A 573 25.52 -21.12 5.50
CA GLU A 573 25.83 -19.75 5.11
C GLU A 573 24.70 -18.79 5.51
N ALA A 574 23.45 -19.13 5.19
CA ALA A 574 22.28 -18.34 5.58
C ALA A 574 22.19 -18.14 7.10
N VAL A 575 22.39 -19.20 7.88
CA VAL A 575 22.41 -19.13 9.36
C VAL A 575 23.52 -18.20 9.83
N ASN A 576 24.71 -18.29 9.25
CA ASN A 576 25.83 -17.42 9.65
C ASN A 576 25.57 -15.95 9.32
N GLN A 577 25.04 -15.63 8.14
CA GLN A 577 24.72 -14.26 7.75
C GLN A 577 23.62 -13.67 8.63
N ALA A 578 22.56 -14.42 8.92
CA ALA A 578 21.52 -13.99 9.84
C ALA A 578 22.06 -13.74 11.26
N LEU A 579 22.98 -14.57 11.75
CA LEU A 579 23.64 -14.37 13.05
C LEU A 579 24.61 -13.18 13.06
N GLN A 580 25.20 -12.82 11.94
CA GLN A 580 26.04 -11.61 11.80
C GLN A 580 25.18 -10.34 11.74
N SER A 581 23.94 -10.44 11.28
CA SER A 581 22.99 -9.33 11.25
C SER A 581 22.69 -8.81 12.67
N GLN A 582 23.11 -7.58 12.93
CA GLN A 582 22.80 -6.89 14.19
C GLN A 582 21.30 -6.57 14.26
N THR A 583 20.72 -6.11 13.14
CA THR A 583 19.31 -5.72 13.06
C THR A 583 18.37 -6.91 12.95
N GLY A 584 18.83 -8.08 12.48
CA GLY A 584 17.97 -9.24 12.24
C GLY A 584 17.17 -9.16 10.95
N HIS A 585 17.57 -8.30 10.00
CA HIS A 585 16.88 -8.12 8.71
C HIS A 585 16.90 -9.37 7.79
N LEU A 586 17.58 -10.44 8.19
CA LEU A 586 17.59 -11.73 7.48
C LEU A 586 16.88 -12.84 8.27
N ASP A 587 16.25 -12.50 9.40
CA ASP A 587 15.68 -13.50 10.31
C ASP A 587 14.50 -14.24 9.66
N LEU A 588 13.56 -13.52 9.02
CA LEU A 588 12.45 -14.15 8.31
C LEU A 588 12.91 -14.80 7.02
N PHE A 589 13.79 -14.15 6.25
CA PHE A 589 14.41 -14.77 5.07
C PHE A 589 15.01 -16.15 5.41
N LEU A 590 15.76 -16.26 6.51
CA LEU A 590 16.33 -17.53 6.97
C LEU A 590 15.24 -18.56 7.30
N ARG A 591 14.21 -18.16 8.07
CA ARG A 591 13.08 -19.03 8.42
C ARG A 591 12.42 -19.61 7.16
N PHE A 592 12.14 -18.75 6.18
CA PHE A 592 11.54 -19.15 4.91
C PHE A 592 12.44 -20.07 4.10
N LEU A 593 13.73 -19.75 3.97
CA LEU A 593 14.67 -20.58 3.20
C LEU A 593 14.78 -22.00 3.77
N LEU A 594 14.83 -22.12 5.11
CA LEU A 594 14.86 -23.41 5.79
C LEU A 594 13.53 -24.16 5.62
N GLY A 595 12.39 -23.49 5.78
CA GLY A 595 11.08 -24.12 5.61
C GLY A 595 10.83 -24.59 4.16
N LEU A 596 11.27 -23.83 3.16
CA LEU A 596 11.17 -24.19 1.73
C LEU A 596 11.98 -25.45 1.40
N SER A 597 12.98 -25.77 2.22
CA SER A 597 13.83 -26.93 2.04
C SER A 597 13.19 -28.25 2.51
N LEU A 598 12.00 -28.20 3.11
CA LEU A 598 11.22 -29.40 3.46
C LEU A 598 10.42 -29.93 2.26
N ASP A 599 10.37 -31.26 2.13
CA ASP A 599 9.60 -31.96 1.09
C ASP A 599 8.11 -31.59 1.11
N SER A 600 7.54 -31.31 2.29
CA SER A 600 6.14 -30.89 2.43
C SER A 600 5.86 -29.57 1.70
N ASN A 601 6.76 -28.58 1.79
CA ASN A 601 6.57 -27.32 1.10
C ASN A 601 6.95 -27.43 -0.39
N GLN A 602 7.99 -28.20 -0.73
CA GLN A 602 8.38 -28.44 -2.13
C GLN A 602 7.31 -29.17 -2.93
N SER A 603 6.67 -30.17 -2.33
CA SER A 603 5.61 -30.94 -2.99
C SER A 603 4.39 -30.09 -3.38
N ARG A 604 4.16 -28.97 -2.69
CA ARG A 604 3.12 -27.98 -3.03
C ARG A 604 3.58 -27.03 -4.13
N LEU A 605 4.89 -26.82 -4.25
CA LEU A 605 5.51 -25.92 -5.22
C LEU A 605 5.99 -26.64 -6.50
N LYS A 606 5.52 -27.86 -6.80
CA LYS A 606 5.96 -28.63 -7.99
C LYS A 606 5.81 -27.87 -9.32
N GLY A 607 4.85 -26.95 -9.41
CA GLY A 607 4.67 -26.08 -10.58
C GLY A 607 5.67 -24.91 -10.67
N LEU A 608 6.31 -24.53 -9.55
CA LEU A 608 7.29 -23.42 -9.47
C LEU A 608 8.73 -23.93 -9.38
N LEU A 609 8.98 -24.86 -8.46
CA LEU A 609 10.29 -25.40 -8.12
C LEU A 609 10.50 -26.77 -8.78
N PRO A 610 11.71 -27.07 -9.30
CA PRO A 610 12.02 -28.42 -9.71
C PRO A 610 12.00 -29.36 -8.50
N GLN A 611 11.50 -30.58 -8.70
CA GLN A 611 11.54 -31.64 -7.70
C GLN A 611 12.99 -31.95 -7.36
N THR A 612 13.45 -31.41 -6.22
CA THR A 612 14.79 -31.68 -5.71
C THR A 612 14.66 -32.89 -4.80
N ARG A 613 15.52 -33.90 -4.92
CA ARG A 613 15.66 -34.89 -3.84
C ARG A 613 16.22 -34.13 -2.64
N SER A 614 15.39 -33.70 -1.70
CA SER A 614 15.91 -33.14 -0.46
C SER A 614 16.78 -34.22 0.17
N GLY A 615 18.03 -33.87 0.45
CA GLY A 615 18.89 -34.76 1.21
C GLY A 615 18.39 -34.70 2.64
N SER A 616 17.57 -35.66 3.07
CA SER A 616 17.18 -35.80 4.50
C SER A 616 18.39 -35.67 5.43
N GLN A 617 19.55 -36.16 4.99
CA GLN A 617 20.83 -36.02 5.66
C GLN A 617 21.32 -34.55 5.82
N SER A 618 21.10 -33.68 4.83
CA SER A 618 21.44 -32.25 4.89
C SER A 618 20.57 -31.50 5.89
N THR A 619 19.28 -31.84 5.97
CA THR A 619 18.35 -31.26 6.96
C THR A 619 18.75 -31.64 8.37
N VAL A 620 19.10 -32.91 8.62
CA VAL A 620 19.61 -33.37 9.93
C VAL A 620 20.88 -32.62 10.32
N LYS A 621 21.84 -32.46 9.39
CA LYS A 621 23.06 -31.67 9.64
C LYS A 621 22.73 -30.20 9.97
N THR A 622 21.75 -29.62 9.29
CA THR A 622 21.29 -28.25 9.52
C THR A 622 20.71 -28.08 10.92
N VAL A 623 19.82 -28.97 11.33
CA VAL A 623 19.23 -28.99 12.68
C VAL A 623 20.32 -29.08 13.74
N GLN A 624 21.27 -30.00 13.59
CA GLN A 624 22.37 -30.16 14.54
C GLN A 624 23.23 -28.89 14.63
N TYR A 625 23.52 -28.26 13.49
CA TYR A 625 24.27 -27.00 13.45
C TYR A 625 23.54 -25.86 14.14
N ILE A 626 22.22 -25.74 13.95
CA ILE A 626 21.39 -24.72 14.62
C ILE A 626 21.43 -24.94 16.14
N LYS A 627 21.24 -26.17 16.61
CA LYS A 627 21.33 -26.51 18.04
C LYS A 627 22.70 -26.18 18.63
N GLU A 628 23.78 -26.50 17.90
CA GLU A 628 25.14 -26.15 18.29
C GLU A 628 25.29 -24.63 18.43
N LYS A 629 24.73 -23.83 17.51
CA LYS A 629 24.76 -22.36 17.60
C LYS A 629 23.99 -21.83 18.80
N ILE A 630 22.81 -22.38 19.11
CA ILE A 630 22.03 -22.00 20.29
C ILE A 630 22.83 -22.26 21.57
N SER A 631 23.54 -23.39 21.66
CA SER A 631 24.34 -23.76 22.83
C SER A 631 25.57 -22.85 23.09
N LYS A 632 25.98 -22.02 22.12
CA LYS A 632 27.16 -21.15 22.22
C LYS A 632 26.92 -19.80 22.90
N GLY A 633 25.77 -19.60 23.56
CA GLY A 633 25.48 -18.37 24.31
C GLY A 633 25.19 -17.16 23.42
N LEU A 634 24.26 -17.30 22.47
CA LEU A 634 23.78 -16.19 21.64
C LEU A 634 22.91 -15.21 22.45
N SER A 635 22.69 -14.00 21.91
CA SER A 635 21.68 -13.10 22.48
C SER A 635 20.29 -13.76 22.45
N SER A 636 19.39 -13.29 23.31
CA SER A 636 18.04 -13.85 23.40
C SER A 636 17.33 -13.80 22.04
N GLU A 637 17.39 -12.66 21.34
CA GLU A 637 16.75 -12.41 20.04
C GLU A 637 17.23 -13.40 18.98
N LYS A 638 18.55 -13.60 18.89
CA LYS A 638 19.16 -14.54 17.93
C LYS A 638 18.78 -15.99 18.26
N SER A 639 18.78 -16.35 19.54
CA SER A 639 18.37 -17.68 19.99
C SER A 639 16.92 -17.96 19.62
N ILE A 640 16.01 -17.00 19.88
CA ILE A 640 14.59 -17.09 19.53
C ILE A 640 14.42 -17.28 18.03
N ASN A 641 15.14 -16.51 17.20
CA ASN A 641 15.09 -16.69 15.76
C ASN A 641 15.48 -18.11 15.34
N LEU A 642 16.54 -18.67 15.93
CA LEU A 642 16.96 -20.05 15.66
C LEU A 642 15.95 -21.10 16.17
N PHE A 643 15.24 -20.85 17.28
CA PHE A 643 14.11 -21.69 17.70
C PHE A 643 12.98 -21.68 16.66
N HIS A 644 12.65 -20.50 16.11
CA HIS A 644 11.68 -20.42 15.03
C HIS A 644 12.17 -21.14 13.77
N CYS A 645 13.46 -21.10 13.46
CA CYS A 645 14.05 -21.88 12.36
C CYS A 645 13.88 -23.39 12.57
N LEU A 646 14.05 -23.90 13.79
CA LEU A 646 13.78 -25.30 14.12
C LEU A 646 12.29 -25.65 13.92
N ASN A 647 11.39 -24.77 14.33
CA ASN A 647 9.95 -24.95 14.09
C ASN A 647 9.61 -24.98 12.58
N GLU A 648 10.23 -24.12 11.76
CA GLU A 648 10.04 -24.17 10.30
C GLU A 648 10.59 -25.45 9.67
N LEU A 649 11.57 -26.09 10.31
CA LEU A 649 12.09 -27.42 9.94
C LEU A 649 11.28 -28.58 10.55
N ASN A 650 10.15 -28.30 11.22
CA ASN A 650 9.34 -29.25 11.97
C ASN A 650 10.11 -30.02 13.07
N ASP A 651 11.22 -29.47 13.58
CA ASP A 651 11.97 -30.04 14.69
C ASP A 651 11.47 -29.48 16.03
N THR A 652 10.83 -30.34 16.81
CA THR A 652 10.33 -30.02 18.16
C THR A 652 11.20 -30.59 19.29
N SER A 653 12.34 -31.18 18.95
CA SER A 653 13.14 -31.94 19.91
C SER A 653 13.68 -31.06 21.04
N LEU A 654 14.17 -29.86 20.72
CA LEU A 654 14.69 -28.93 21.72
C LEU A 654 13.58 -28.37 22.63
N VAL A 655 12.36 -28.19 22.10
CA VAL A 655 11.20 -27.79 22.91
C VAL A 655 10.84 -28.89 23.91
N LYS A 656 10.87 -30.16 23.49
CA LYS A 656 10.64 -31.30 24.37
C LYS A 656 11.71 -31.42 25.46
N GLU A 657 12.98 -31.21 25.10
CA GLU A 657 14.10 -31.19 26.06
C GLU A 657 13.90 -30.10 27.13
N ILE A 658 13.53 -28.89 26.72
CA ILE A 658 13.25 -27.78 27.65
C ILE A 658 12.03 -28.07 28.51
N GLN A 659 10.94 -28.60 27.93
CA GLN A 659 9.73 -28.97 28.68
C GLN A 659 10.03 -30.03 29.73
N ASN A 660 10.79 -31.06 29.37
CA ASN A 660 11.21 -32.11 30.30
C ASN A 660 12.10 -31.56 31.42
N TYR A 661 12.99 -30.62 31.12
CA TYR A 661 13.81 -29.96 32.13
C TYR A 661 12.97 -29.09 33.09
N LEU A 662 11.95 -28.40 32.59
CA LEU A 662 11.06 -27.56 33.42
C LEU A 662 10.05 -28.36 34.25
N SER A 663 9.74 -29.60 33.83
CA SER A 663 8.85 -30.51 34.56
C SER A 663 9.58 -31.48 35.49
N SER A 664 10.92 -31.51 35.44
CA SER A 664 11.80 -32.22 36.37
C SER A 664 12.23 -31.31 37.51
#